data_AF-A0A5D4XGI0-F1
#
_entry.id   AF-A0A5D4XGI0-F1
#
_cell.length_a   1.000
_cell.length_b   1.000
_cell.length_c   1.000
_cell.angle_alpha   90.00
_cell.angle_beta   90.00
_cell.angle_gamma   90.00
#
_symmetry.space_group_name_H-M   'P 1'
#
loop_
_entity.id
_entity.type
_entity.pdbx_description
1 polymer ?
#
loop_
_entity_poly.entity_id
_entity_poly.type
_entity_poly.pdbx_seq_one_letter_code
_entity_poly.pdbx_strand_id
1 'polypeptide(L)'
;MRHIFRASLLTMLAALGAVLAGCSTEQAAEASSEDKATTAETLAGMVAVQPGRQTAAARGTAKAISNPILFVTQVPTPGGDRFATRLSSFANHQPGMGSSLRGGDLMIRYADGTLRNLTREAGYGMDGLQGANAIAVREPTVHWNGTRAIFSMVVGAPLQRYAATSGKWQLYEVTGLARGETARITRVAGQPANYNNVSPLYASDGAILFTSDRPRKGEAHLYPNLDEYESTPTVTGIFRLDPATGSVTILNHVPSGAFSPTIDSYGRVIFTRWDHLQHDQQQDGSIYLGYTFDPFNYSSESANATSVGLVRDTFPERRQDTDTPYGRVGAHTYNLFAPWQMNQDGTDELTLNHIGRQELVGDYGYLPRAFMDDDALSDNVNQSNFANRKHIRMDGGIFHIRENPVARGTYYGIYAREFGEGTTNQIVRITGAPTLNAEQMLITDASPAAGSNGLPGGRFRNPLPLTSGDMVASYTADAEFGASSRLRLHQLNTNASGMFVAGTALTPGIRKTVSWWTDEATPREYSGELWELEPVEVVARTPPPATSHPAIPSPERAVLSDEGVNEAALRNWLQSNDLALIVTRNQTSRDRGDTQQPFNLQVPGGVRKTRGSGRVYDIAHYQIVQANLVRAYGNNIRGRRPVAQPMDVAQNPANAAGPDGSVRIAADGSTAAFVPARRALSWQTVDPSGEPVVRERVWVTLQPGEIRTCAGCHGENSRNQAGEATPTNQPQALRELMRHWKQTYGGEAGRRRNGSAPLLPPNG
;
A
#
# COMPACT_ATOMS: atom_id res chain seq x y z
N MET A 1 -35.32 -12.08 -35.60
CA MET A 1 -33.85 -12.10 -35.81
C MET A 1 -33.10 -11.85 -34.49
N ARG A 2 -33.26 -12.72 -33.49
CA ARG A 2 -32.62 -12.60 -32.17
C ARG A 2 -32.37 -14.01 -31.58
N HIS A 3 -31.49 -14.80 -32.16
CA HIS A 3 -31.15 -16.13 -31.64
C HIS A 3 -29.68 -16.56 -31.87
N ILE A 4 -28.71 -15.63 -31.93
CA ILE A 4 -27.27 -15.98 -32.09
C ILE A 4 -26.38 -15.16 -31.13
N PHE A 5 -26.73 -15.06 -29.84
CA PHE A 5 -25.98 -14.19 -28.89
C PHE A 5 -25.63 -14.83 -27.54
N ARG A 6 -25.63 -16.16 -27.41
CA ARG A 6 -25.32 -16.82 -26.13
C ARG A 6 -24.29 -17.96 -26.15
N ALA A 7 -23.71 -18.27 -27.30
CA ALA A 7 -22.67 -19.31 -27.37
C ALA A 7 -21.23 -18.78 -27.13
N SER A 8 -20.99 -17.47 -27.19
CA SER A 8 -19.64 -16.90 -27.16
C SER A 8 -19.18 -16.36 -25.80
N LEU A 9 -20.06 -16.35 -24.78
CA LEU A 9 -19.73 -15.81 -23.45
C LEU A 9 -19.34 -16.91 -22.43
N LEU A 10 -19.76 -18.16 -22.65
CA LEU A 10 -19.47 -19.27 -21.74
C LEU A 10 -18.07 -19.88 -21.97
N THR A 11 -17.50 -19.75 -23.16
CA THR A 11 -16.15 -20.25 -23.50
C THR A 11 -15.02 -19.32 -23.05
N MET A 12 -15.30 -18.04 -22.76
CA MET A 12 -14.29 -17.11 -22.21
C MET A 12 -14.11 -17.23 -20.69
N LEU A 13 -15.13 -17.64 -19.93
CA LEU A 13 -14.99 -17.83 -18.48
C LEU A 13 -14.28 -19.14 -18.08
N ALA A 14 -14.31 -20.17 -18.94
CA ALA A 14 -13.57 -21.41 -18.71
C ALA A 14 -12.09 -21.31 -19.15
N ALA A 15 -11.77 -20.43 -20.10
CA ALA A 15 -10.39 -20.22 -20.56
C ALA A 15 -9.56 -19.30 -19.65
N LEU A 16 -10.20 -18.44 -18.83
CA LEU A 16 -9.50 -17.58 -17.87
C LEU A 16 -9.03 -18.32 -16.60
N GLY A 17 -9.55 -19.53 -16.35
CA GLY A 17 -9.16 -20.37 -15.21
C GLY A 17 -7.97 -21.30 -15.48
N ALA A 18 -7.46 -21.36 -16.72
CA ALA A 18 -6.43 -22.33 -17.13
C ALA A 18 -5.14 -21.69 -17.69
N VAL A 19 -5.00 -20.37 -17.68
CA VAL A 19 -3.79 -19.66 -18.20
C VAL A 19 -3.07 -18.86 -17.09
N LEU A 20 -3.06 -19.38 -15.86
CA LEU A 20 -2.25 -18.85 -14.75
C LEU A 20 -1.20 -19.86 -14.24
N ALA A 21 -0.86 -20.88 -15.04
CA ALA A 21 0.11 -21.92 -14.68
C ALA A 21 1.14 -22.21 -15.78
N GLY A 22 1.57 -21.21 -16.55
CA GLY A 22 2.51 -21.44 -17.65
C GLY A 22 3.37 -20.23 -17.97
N CYS A 23 4.42 -20.00 -17.18
CA CYS A 23 5.62 -19.29 -17.60
C CYS A 23 6.80 -19.81 -16.77
N SER A 24 7.20 -21.04 -17.07
CA SER A 24 8.53 -21.57 -16.74
C SER A 24 8.93 -22.49 -17.89
N THR A 25 9.59 -21.92 -18.89
CA THR A 25 10.32 -22.70 -19.89
C THR A 25 11.77 -22.28 -19.83
N GLU A 26 12.53 -22.98 -18.98
CA GLU A 26 13.98 -23.05 -19.12
C GLU A 26 14.29 -23.93 -20.34
N GLN A 27 15.10 -23.38 -21.23
CA GLN A 27 15.58 -24.02 -22.43
C GLN A 27 16.79 -24.89 -22.04
N ALA A 28 16.60 -26.20 -22.01
CA ALA A 28 17.68 -27.16 -21.82
C ALA A 28 18.56 -27.21 -23.08
N ALA A 29 19.84 -26.89 -22.93
CA ALA A 29 20.85 -27.14 -23.96
C ALA A 29 21.30 -28.60 -23.91
N GLU A 30 21.38 -29.21 -25.10
CA GLU A 30 21.80 -30.58 -25.35
C GLU A 30 23.25 -30.85 -24.88
N ALA A 31 23.44 -31.95 -24.14
CA ALA A 31 24.72 -32.64 -24.07
C ALA A 31 24.45 -34.15 -24.14
N SER A 32 25.14 -34.78 -25.08
CA SER A 32 24.99 -36.15 -25.57
C SER A 32 25.17 -37.25 -24.52
N SER A 33 24.35 -38.30 -24.67
CA SER A 33 24.41 -39.57 -23.98
C SER A 33 25.64 -40.41 -24.35
N GLU A 34 26.27 -41.05 -23.37
CA GLU A 34 26.81 -42.40 -23.53
C GLU A 34 26.36 -43.29 -22.36
N ASP A 35 25.80 -44.43 -22.75
CA ASP A 35 25.33 -45.53 -21.93
C ASP A 35 26.44 -46.18 -21.10
N LYS A 36 26.10 -46.64 -19.89
CA LYS A 36 26.51 -47.96 -19.40
C LYS A 36 25.70 -48.37 -18.16
N ALA A 37 24.85 -49.37 -18.36
CA ALA A 37 24.24 -50.16 -17.31
C ALA A 37 25.29 -51.00 -16.53
N THR A 38 25.09 -51.18 -15.22
CA THR A 38 25.36 -52.45 -14.51
C THR A 38 24.79 -52.42 -13.08
N THR A 39 23.77 -53.26 -12.87
CA THR A 39 23.52 -54.16 -11.71
C THR A 39 24.00 -53.77 -10.30
N ALA A 40 23.06 -53.72 -9.34
CA ALA A 40 23.28 -54.27 -8.00
C ALA A 40 21.96 -54.69 -7.34
N GLU A 41 21.96 -55.93 -6.85
CA GLU A 41 20.85 -56.67 -6.28
C GLU A 41 20.41 -56.18 -4.89
N THR A 42 19.13 -56.45 -4.65
CA THR A 42 18.38 -56.50 -3.40
C THR A 42 19.08 -57.15 -2.21
N LEU A 43 19.00 -56.52 -1.04
CA LEU A 43 18.94 -57.19 0.26
C LEU A 43 17.83 -56.54 1.09
N ALA A 44 16.74 -57.30 1.26
CA ALA A 44 15.60 -56.98 2.10
C ALA A 44 15.95 -57.20 3.58
N GLY A 45 15.68 -56.20 4.41
CA GLY A 45 15.69 -56.30 5.87
C GLY A 45 14.38 -55.76 6.42
N MET A 46 13.52 -56.68 6.90
CA MET A 46 12.26 -56.37 7.59
C MET A 46 12.55 -55.59 8.87
N VAL A 47 11.98 -54.38 9.00
CA VAL A 47 11.83 -53.68 10.27
C VAL A 47 10.34 -53.43 10.50
N ALA A 48 9.83 -54.01 11.58
CA ALA A 48 8.44 -53.91 11.99
C ALA A 48 8.06 -52.44 12.27
N VAL A 49 7.01 -51.98 11.60
CA VAL A 49 6.38 -50.68 11.86
C VAL A 49 5.66 -50.75 13.21
N GLN A 50 6.21 -50.10 14.22
CA GLN A 50 5.42 -49.75 15.41
C GLN A 50 4.55 -48.52 15.11
N PRO A 51 3.27 -48.50 15.51
CA PRO A 51 2.45 -47.32 15.38
C PRO A 51 3.06 -46.18 16.22
N GLY A 52 3.39 -45.08 15.54
CA GLY A 52 3.94 -43.88 16.16
C GLY A 52 3.05 -43.40 17.29
N ARG A 53 3.63 -43.33 18.48
CA ARG A 53 3.05 -42.77 19.70
C ARG A 53 2.68 -41.31 19.41
N GLN A 54 1.39 -40.99 19.36
CA GLN A 54 0.91 -39.60 19.36
C GLN A 54 1.54 -38.88 20.56
N THR A 55 2.47 -37.97 20.30
CA THR A 55 2.99 -37.07 21.33
C THR A 55 1.85 -36.14 21.73
N ALA A 56 1.38 -36.29 22.97
CA ALA A 56 0.37 -35.44 23.56
C ALA A 56 0.78 -33.97 23.39
N ALA A 57 -0.10 -33.18 22.77
CA ALA A 57 0.03 -31.73 22.73
C ALA A 57 0.18 -31.23 24.18
N ALA A 58 1.24 -30.46 24.44
CA ALA A 58 1.39 -29.75 25.69
C ALA A 58 0.13 -28.88 25.90
N ARG A 59 -0.64 -29.17 26.94
CA ARG A 59 -1.79 -28.36 27.34
C ARG A 59 -1.26 -27.04 27.92
N GLY A 60 -1.02 -26.05 27.05
CA GLY A 60 -1.02 -24.67 27.48
C GLY A 60 -2.40 -24.35 28.06
N THR A 61 -2.45 -23.95 29.33
CA THR A 61 -3.69 -23.46 29.94
C THR A 61 -4.04 -22.14 29.24
N ALA A 62 -5.00 -22.17 28.32
CA ALA A 62 -5.53 -20.95 27.71
C ALA A 62 -6.10 -20.05 28.82
N LYS A 63 -5.49 -18.90 29.04
CA LYS A 63 -5.97 -17.89 29.98
C LYS A 63 -7.23 -17.27 29.39
N ALA A 64 -8.35 -17.24 30.12
CA ALA A 64 -9.58 -16.66 29.59
C ALA A 64 -9.35 -15.19 29.19
N ILE A 65 -9.87 -14.79 28.01
CA ILE A 65 -9.85 -13.40 27.56
C ILE A 65 -10.59 -12.54 28.58
N SER A 66 -9.93 -11.50 29.10
CA SER A 66 -10.49 -10.62 30.13
C SER A 66 -11.32 -9.48 29.55
N ASN A 67 -10.89 -8.88 28.44
CA ASN A 67 -11.57 -7.75 27.82
C ASN A 67 -12.56 -8.22 26.74
N PRO A 68 -13.67 -7.51 26.50
CA PRO A 68 -14.56 -7.85 25.41
C PRO A 68 -13.85 -7.75 24.04
N ILE A 69 -14.20 -8.63 23.11
CA ILE A 69 -13.71 -8.62 21.73
C ILE A 69 -14.88 -8.22 20.82
N LEU A 70 -14.71 -7.10 20.12
CA LEU A 70 -15.60 -6.66 19.05
C LEU A 70 -15.07 -7.21 17.72
N PHE A 71 -15.94 -7.70 16.85
CA PHE A 71 -15.56 -8.30 15.57
C PHE A 71 -16.72 -8.25 14.59
N VAL A 72 -16.48 -8.59 13.33
CA VAL A 72 -17.53 -8.61 12.31
C VAL A 72 -17.77 -10.02 11.80
N THR A 73 -19.00 -10.30 11.42
CA THR A 73 -19.34 -11.50 10.68
C THR A 73 -19.52 -11.19 9.19
N GLN A 74 -19.27 -12.17 8.32
CA GLN A 74 -19.43 -12.03 6.87
C GLN A 74 -19.99 -13.33 6.29
N VAL A 75 -20.97 -13.22 5.40
CA VAL A 75 -21.42 -14.37 4.60
C VAL A 75 -20.26 -14.82 3.71
N PRO A 76 -19.81 -16.09 3.79
CA PRO A 76 -18.75 -16.61 2.95
C PRO A 76 -19.06 -16.39 1.47
N THR A 77 -18.11 -15.82 0.74
CA THR A 77 -18.28 -15.59 -0.69
C THR A 77 -18.19 -16.93 -1.43
N PRO A 78 -19.18 -17.29 -2.27
CA PRO A 78 -19.07 -18.47 -3.13
C PRO A 78 -17.78 -18.41 -3.94
N GLY A 79 -16.97 -19.48 -3.90
CA GLY A 79 -15.65 -19.50 -4.55
C GLY A 79 -14.48 -18.98 -3.71
N GLY A 80 -14.69 -18.56 -2.45
CA GLY A 80 -13.62 -18.08 -1.58
C GLY A 80 -13.23 -16.63 -1.92
N ASP A 81 -11.95 -16.39 -2.18
CA ASP A 81 -11.42 -15.08 -2.60
C ASP A 81 -11.43 -14.96 -4.12
N ARG A 82 -12.60 -14.63 -4.68
CA ARG A 82 -12.65 -14.20 -6.08
C ARG A 82 -12.05 -12.80 -6.18
N PHE A 83 -11.39 -12.51 -7.29
CA PHE A 83 -10.83 -11.18 -7.59
C PHE A 83 -11.82 -10.05 -7.24
N ALA A 84 -11.33 -8.99 -6.57
CA ALA A 84 -12.12 -7.84 -6.11
C ALA A 84 -13.30 -8.18 -5.19
N THR A 85 -13.12 -9.16 -4.30
CA THR A 85 -14.05 -9.43 -3.18
C THR A 85 -13.55 -8.80 -1.87
N ARG A 86 -14.42 -8.77 -0.85
CA ARG A 86 -14.12 -8.18 0.46
C ARG A 86 -12.82 -8.69 1.11
N LEU A 87 -12.39 -9.93 0.85
CA LEU A 87 -11.16 -10.49 1.45
C LEU A 87 -9.91 -10.36 0.57
N SER A 88 -10.07 -9.90 -0.68
CA SER A 88 -8.97 -9.71 -1.62
C SER A 88 -7.94 -8.70 -1.09
N SER A 89 -6.71 -8.82 -1.58
CA SER A 89 -5.59 -7.92 -1.26
C SER A 89 -5.88 -6.47 -1.66
N PHE A 90 -6.51 -6.25 -2.82
CA PHE A 90 -6.94 -4.95 -3.33
C PHE A 90 -8.35 -5.01 -3.92
N ALA A 91 -8.88 -3.85 -4.35
CA ALA A 91 -10.26 -3.67 -4.80
C ALA A 91 -11.32 -4.19 -3.79
N ASN A 92 -10.93 -4.42 -2.54
CA ASN A 92 -11.79 -5.03 -1.52
C ASN A 92 -12.87 -4.09 -0.97
N HIS A 93 -12.95 -2.85 -1.47
CA HIS A 93 -13.95 -1.86 -1.10
C HIS A 93 -15.22 -1.95 -1.97
N GLN A 94 -15.28 -2.83 -2.98
CA GLN A 94 -16.45 -2.93 -3.86
C GLN A 94 -17.74 -3.26 -3.08
N PRO A 95 -18.81 -2.44 -3.19
CA PRO A 95 -20.04 -2.63 -2.42
C PRO A 95 -21.05 -3.55 -3.11
N GLY A 96 -20.80 -3.98 -4.35
CA GLY A 96 -21.73 -4.82 -5.11
C GLY A 96 -21.97 -6.18 -4.46
N MET A 97 -23.13 -6.79 -4.71
CA MET A 97 -23.48 -8.12 -4.15
C MET A 97 -22.51 -9.23 -4.58
N GLY A 98 -21.83 -9.07 -5.71
CA GLY A 98 -20.79 -10.03 -6.15
C GLY A 98 -19.50 -9.97 -5.33
N SER A 99 -19.16 -8.80 -4.78
CA SER A 99 -17.92 -8.56 -4.05
C SER A 99 -18.09 -8.61 -2.53
N SER A 100 -19.25 -8.13 -2.04
CA SER A 100 -19.57 -7.96 -0.63
C SER A 100 -21.01 -8.41 -0.36
N LEU A 101 -21.18 -9.70 -0.07
CA LEU A 101 -22.49 -10.25 0.27
C LEU A 101 -23.03 -9.67 1.58
N ARG A 102 -24.34 -9.45 1.63
CA ARG A 102 -25.05 -8.97 2.81
C ARG A 102 -25.41 -10.14 3.71
N GLY A 103 -25.55 -9.85 5.01
CA GLY A 103 -25.84 -10.81 6.06
C GLY A 103 -24.80 -10.80 7.18
N GLY A 104 -23.70 -10.07 7.02
CA GLY A 104 -22.70 -9.83 8.07
C GLY A 104 -23.14 -8.78 9.09
N ASP A 105 -22.69 -8.91 10.34
CA ASP A 105 -23.12 -8.10 11.50
C ASP A 105 -21.91 -7.62 12.32
N LEU A 106 -22.12 -6.63 13.19
CA LEU A 106 -21.14 -6.24 14.22
C LEU A 106 -21.44 -6.98 15.52
N MET A 107 -20.47 -7.75 16.01
CA MET A 107 -20.63 -8.66 17.15
C MET A 107 -19.67 -8.30 18.28
N ILE A 108 -20.09 -8.43 19.53
CA ILE A 108 -19.21 -8.32 20.69
C ILE A 108 -19.31 -9.58 21.56
N ARG A 109 -18.15 -10.10 21.99
CA ARG A 109 -18.02 -11.21 22.93
C ARG A 109 -17.42 -10.74 24.24
N TYR A 110 -18.00 -11.11 25.38
CA TYR A 110 -17.48 -10.80 26.71
C TYR A 110 -16.63 -11.94 27.28
N ALA A 111 -15.94 -11.69 28.40
CA ALA A 111 -15.05 -12.65 29.05
C ALA A 111 -15.69 -14.02 29.31
N ASP A 112 -16.94 -14.05 29.81
CA ASP A 112 -17.66 -15.30 30.10
C ASP A 112 -18.21 -16.04 28.86
N GLY A 113 -17.97 -15.53 27.66
CA GLY A 113 -18.46 -16.11 26.40
C GLY A 113 -19.80 -15.58 25.89
N THR A 114 -20.49 -14.72 26.64
CA THR A 114 -21.72 -14.08 26.16
C THR A 114 -21.47 -13.29 24.89
N LEU A 115 -22.38 -13.39 23.93
CA LEU A 115 -22.36 -12.69 22.64
C LEU A 115 -23.53 -11.71 22.52
N ARG A 116 -23.28 -10.57 21.90
CA ARG A 116 -24.29 -9.58 21.50
C ARG A 116 -24.12 -9.23 20.01
N ASN A 117 -25.24 -9.07 19.30
CA ASN A 117 -25.28 -8.59 17.92
C ASN A 117 -25.67 -7.10 17.93
N LEU A 118 -24.67 -6.23 17.87
CA LEU A 118 -24.83 -4.80 18.07
C LEU A 118 -25.59 -4.12 16.92
N THR A 119 -25.41 -4.61 15.68
CA THR A 119 -26.18 -4.10 14.53
C THR A 119 -27.65 -4.43 14.65
N ARG A 120 -27.99 -5.68 15.02
CA ARG A 120 -29.37 -6.10 15.22
C ARG A 120 -30.03 -5.36 16.39
N GLU A 121 -29.33 -5.19 17.51
CA GLU A 121 -29.82 -4.40 18.65
C GLU A 121 -30.15 -2.96 18.26
N ALA A 122 -29.34 -2.36 17.37
CA ALA A 122 -29.55 -1.00 16.86
C ALA A 122 -30.51 -0.92 15.65
N GLY A 123 -31.18 -2.02 15.28
CA GLY A 123 -32.18 -2.04 14.20
C GLY A 123 -31.64 -2.19 12.78
N TYR A 124 -30.38 -2.61 12.62
CA TYR A 124 -29.75 -2.88 11.33
C TYR A 124 -29.68 -4.38 11.04
N GLY A 125 -29.70 -4.72 9.75
CA GLY A 125 -29.55 -6.09 9.27
C GLY A 125 -30.84 -6.89 9.25
N MET A 126 -30.79 -8.06 8.60
CA MET A 126 -31.94 -8.95 8.43
C MET A 126 -31.49 -10.39 8.11
N ASP A 127 -32.40 -11.34 8.32
CA ASP A 127 -32.27 -12.74 7.87
C ASP A 127 -33.12 -12.98 6.62
N GLY A 128 -32.96 -14.14 5.98
CA GLY A 128 -33.75 -14.53 4.81
C GLY A 128 -33.43 -13.69 3.58
N LEU A 129 -34.46 -13.38 2.78
CA LEU A 129 -34.31 -12.66 1.52
C LEU A 129 -33.82 -11.22 1.76
N GLN A 130 -32.56 -10.96 1.42
CA GLN A 130 -31.90 -9.69 1.59
C GLN A 130 -32.56 -8.60 0.73
N GLY A 131 -32.86 -7.45 1.34
CA GLY A 131 -33.49 -6.31 0.69
C GLY A 131 -32.97 -4.97 1.22
N ALA A 132 -33.85 -3.99 1.43
CA ALA A 132 -33.46 -2.62 1.78
C ALA A 132 -32.68 -2.51 3.11
N ASN A 133 -32.98 -3.38 4.09
CA ASN A 133 -32.35 -3.38 5.41
C ASN A 133 -31.13 -4.32 5.50
N ALA A 134 -30.76 -4.98 4.40
CA ALA A 134 -29.63 -5.90 4.35
C ALA A 134 -28.32 -5.14 4.55
N ILE A 135 -27.38 -5.70 5.30
CA ILE A 135 -26.11 -5.02 5.61
C ILE A 135 -24.90 -5.92 5.40
N ALA A 136 -23.74 -5.30 5.20
CA ALA A 136 -22.44 -5.91 5.49
C ALA A 136 -21.60 -4.90 6.28
N VAL A 137 -20.72 -5.39 7.15
CA VAL A 137 -19.97 -4.60 8.13
C VAL A 137 -18.48 -4.92 8.03
N ARG A 138 -17.60 -3.96 8.28
CA ARG A 138 -16.14 -4.16 8.27
C ARG A 138 -15.37 -3.22 9.18
N GLU A 139 -14.19 -3.69 9.55
CA GLU A 139 -13.04 -2.98 10.14
C GLU A 139 -13.44 -2.05 11.29
N PRO A 140 -13.96 -2.60 12.39
CA PRO A 140 -14.22 -1.81 13.58
C PRO A 140 -12.91 -1.34 14.23
N THR A 141 -12.93 -0.14 14.80
CA THR A 141 -11.85 0.44 15.60
C THR A 141 -12.44 1.01 16.88
N VAL A 142 -11.93 0.57 18.03
CA VAL A 142 -12.37 1.06 19.35
C VAL A 142 -11.72 2.42 19.64
N HIS A 143 -12.53 3.37 20.07
CA HIS A 143 -12.08 4.69 20.50
C HIS A 143 -11.19 4.58 21.75
N TRP A 144 -10.29 5.54 21.94
CA TRP A 144 -9.32 5.54 23.04
C TRP A 144 -9.95 5.38 24.43
N ASN A 145 -11.16 5.89 24.66
CA ASN A 145 -11.86 5.72 25.95
C ASN A 145 -12.50 4.33 26.18
N GLY A 146 -12.51 3.43 25.19
CA GLY A 146 -13.07 2.09 25.30
C GLY A 146 -14.61 1.99 25.31
N THR A 147 -15.35 3.10 25.19
CA THR A 147 -16.83 3.10 25.34
C THR A 147 -17.59 3.17 24.01
N ARG A 148 -16.88 3.43 22.91
CA ARG A 148 -17.44 3.54 21.56
C ARG A 148 -16.48 2.96 20.51
N ALA A 149 -17.00 2.60 19.35
CA ALA A 149 -16.21 2.12 18.23
C ALA A 149 -16.74 2.66 16.90
N ILE A 150 -15.85 2.95 15.95
CA ILE A 150 -16.20 3.32 14.58
C ILE A 150 -16.00 2.11 13.67
N PHE A 151 -16.84 1.95 12.65
CA PHE A 151 -16.75 0.87 11.67
C PHE A 151 -17.36 1.31 10.34
N SER A 152 -17.19 0.53 9.28
CA SER A 152 -17.83 0.80 7.98
C SER A 152 -18.94 -0.21 7.70
N MET A 153 -20.06 0.27 7.17
CA MET A 153 -21.24 -0.54 6.84
C MET A 153 -21.84 -0.10 5.51
N VAL A 154 -22.22 -1.08 4.70
CA VAL A 154 -23.03 -0.89 3.49
C VAL A 154 -24.43 -1.39 3.76
N VAL A 155 -25.45 -0.64 3.31
CA VAL A 155 -26.86 -0.94 3.52
C VAL A 155 -27.55 -1.14 2.15
N GLY A 156 -28.46 -2.10 2.09
CA GLY A 156 -29.29 -2.42 0.94
C GLY A 156 -28.73 -3.53 0.04
N ALA A 157 -29.64 -4.36 -0.45
CA ALA A 157 -29.46 -5.37 -1.50
C ALA A 157 -30.54 -5.19 -2.59
N PRO A 158 -30.35 -5.74 -3.81
CA PRO A 158 -31.36 -5.73 -4.86
C PRO A 158 -32.70 -6.29 -4.39
N LEU A 159 -33.79 -5.56 -4.65
CA LEU A 159 -35.15 -5.94 -4.22
C LEU A 159 -35.83 -6.95 -5.17
N GLN A 160 -35.31 -7.10 -6.38
CA GLN A 160 -35.85 -7.98 -7.41
C GLN A 160 -34.75 -8.43 -8.37
N ARG A 161 -35.04 -9.46 -9.18
CA ARG A 161 -34.17 -9.96 -10.25
C ARG A 161 -33.73 -8.83 -11.19
N TYR A 162 -32.46 -8.86 -11.62
CA TYR A 162 -31.81 -7.86 -12.48
C TYR A 162 -31.63 -6.45 -11.89
N ALA A 163 -32.10 -6.18 -10.67
CA ALA A 163 -31.85 -4.89 -10.04
C ALA A 163 -30.40 -4.79 -9.53
N ALA A 164 -29.82 -3.59 -9.60
CA ALA A 164 -28.56 -3.25 -8.93
C ALA A 164 -28.85 -2.55 -7.60
N THR A 165 -27.86 -2.48 -6.72
CA THR A 165 -27.88 -1.65 -5.50
C THR A 165 -26.88 -0.50 -5.66
N SER A 166 -27.27 0.68 -5.22
CA SER A 166 -26.42 1.87 -5.16
C SER A 166 -25.72 2.04 -3.80
N GLY A 167 -25.82 1.03 -2.92
CA GLY A 167 -25.22 1.08 -1.60
C GLY A 167 -23.73 1.43 -1.65
N LYS A 168 -23.31 2.35 -0.80
CA LYS A 168 -21.91 2.71 -0.57
C LYS A 168 -21.51 2.28 0.84
N TRP A 169 -20.26 1.88 0.99
CA TRP A 169 -19.66 1.75 2.32
C TRP A 169 -19.61 3.11 2.98
N GLN A 170 -20.16 3.23 4.19
CA GLN A 170 -20.20 4.47 4.96
C GLN A 170 -19.78 4.19 6.40
N LEU A 171 -19.23 5.20 7.06
CA LEU A 171 -18.75 5.14 8.43
C LEU A 171 -19.89 5.31 9.43
N TYR A 172 -19.90 4.48 10.47
CA TYR A 172 -20.86 4.52 11.57
C TYR A 172 -20.12 4.36 12.89
N GLU A 173 -20.67 4.94 13.95
CA GLU A 173 -20.18 4.83 15.30
C GLU A 173 -21.20 4.07 16.17
N VAL A 174 -20.71 3.13 16.97
CA VAL A 174 -21.50 2.39 17.96
C VAL A 174 -21.11 2.81 19.38
N THR A 175 -22.11 3.03 20.23
CA THR A 175 -21.99 3.17 21.69
C THR A 175 -22.80 2.07 22.39
N GLY A 176 -22.69 1.94 23.72
CA GLY A 176 -23.45 0.94 24.48
C GLY A 176 -22.78 -0.43 24.50
N LEU A 177 -21.44 -0.42 24.57
CA LEU A 177 -20.59 -1.62 24.47
C LEU A 177 -20.49 -2.40 25.78
N ALA A 178 -20.84 -1.82 26.92
CA ALA A 178 -20.75 -2.52 28.20
C ALA A 178 -21.93 -3.48 28.40
N ARG A 179 -21.79 -4.41 29.34
CA ARG A 179 -22.90 -5.30 29.72
C ARG A 179 -24.09 -4.53 30.26
N GLY A 180 -25.28 -4.96 29.88
CA GLY A 180 -26.54 -4.34 30.31
C GLY A 180 -26.87 -3.03 29.61
N GLU A 181 -25.95 -2.47 28.81
CA GLU A 181 -26.24 -1.32 27.94
C GLU A 181 -26.92 -1.75 26.64
N THR A 182 -27.59 -0.81 25.97
CA THR A 182 -28.18 -1.02 24.64
C THR A 182 -27.31 -0.38 23.57
N ALA A 183 -27.00 -1.14 22.52
CA ALA A 183 -26.25 -0.63 21.39
C ALA A 183 -27.00 0.52 20.69
N ARG A 184 -26.30 1.60 20.36
CA ARG A 184 -26.80 2.67 19.48
C ARG A 184 -25.80 2.90 18.37
N ILE A 185 -26.27 2.88 17.13
CA ILE A 185 -25.45 3.09 15.94
C ILE A 185 -25.87 4.39 15.27
N THR A 186 -24.91 5.28 15.05
CA THR A 186 -25.12 6.57 14.38
C THR A 186 -24.20 6.68 13.18
N ARG A 187 -24.74 7.13 12.03
CA ARG A 187 -23.91 7.40 10.85
C ARG A 187 -23.03 8.62 11.12
N VAL A 188 -21.75 8.54 10.79
CA VAL A 188 -20.81 9.66 10.95
C VAL A 188 -21.20 10.80 10.00
N ALA A 189 -21.38 12.01 10.53
CA ALA A 189 -21.69 13.20 9.75
C ALA A 189 -20.45 13.71 8.99
N GLY A 190 -20.64 14.47 7.90
CA GLY A 190 -19.55 15.09 7.14
C GLY A 190 -18.72 14.17 6.23
N GLN A 191 -18.84 12.84 6.37
CA GLN A 191 -18.16 11.90 5.47
C GLN A 191 -18.63 12.02 4.00
N PRO A 192 -17.78 11.69 3.00
CA PRO A 192 -18.17 11.73 1.59
C PRO A 192 -19.28 10.72 1.24
N ALA A 193 -20.50 11.20 0.97
CA ALA A 193 -21.68 10.34 0.84
C ALA A 193 -21.77 9.54 -0.47
N ASN A 194 -21.10 10.00 -1.54
CA ASN A 194 -21.20 9.41 -2.88
C ASN A 194 -20.09 8.37 -3.18
N TYR A 195 -19.22 8.11 -2.20
CA TYR A 195 -18.01 7.30 -2.33
C TYR A 195 -18.01 6.20 -1.27
N ASN A 196 -17.27 5.12 -1.49
CA ASN A 196 -17.05 4.10 -0.49
C ASN A 196 -16.01 4.58 0.52
N ASN A 197 -16.39 4.65 1.79
CA ASN A 197 -15.51 4.99 2.91
C ASN A 197 -15.33 3.74 3.79
N VAL A 198 -14.09 3.27 3.94
CA VAL A 198 -13.74 2.01 4.63
C VAL A 198 -12.56 2.21 5.59
N SER A 199 -12.21 1.16 6.35
CA SER A 199 -11.09 1.14 7.30
C SER A 199 -10.98 2.36 8.24
N PRO A 200 -12.04 2.75 8.98
CA PRO A 200 -11.99 3.93 9.83
C PRO A 200 -11.19 3.72 11.13
N LEU A 201 -10.56 4.79 11.62
CA LEU A 201 -9.88 4.85 12.91
C LEU A 201 -9.93 6.27 13.50
N TYR A 202 -9.70 6.38 14.80
CA TYR A 202 -9.65 7.67 15.50
C TYR A 202 -8.22 8.17 15.58
N ALA A 203 -7.98 9.41 15.15
CA ALA A 203 -6.75 10.13 15.41
C ALA A 203 -6.65 10.51 16.90
N SER A 204 -5.46 10.92 17.32
CA SER A 204 -5.15 11.29 18.71
C SER A 204 -5.82 12.60 19.12
N ASP A 205 -6.12 13.47 18.16
CA ASP A 205 -6.83 14.74 18.33
C ASP A 205 -8.36 14.63 18.21
N GLY A 206 -8.88 13.41 18.03
CA GLY A 206 -10.31 13.15 17.88
C GLY A 206 -10.85 13.22 16.45
N ALA A 207 -10.02 13.55 15.45
CA ALA A 207 -10.40 13.41 14.05
C ALA A 207 -10.62 11.95 13.66
N ILE A 208 -11.30 11.72 12.53
CA ILE A 208 -11.51 10.37 11.97
C ILE A 208 -10.62 10.22 10.75
N LEU A 209 -9.76 9.20 10.74
CA LEU A 209 -9.05 8.77 9.55
C LEU A 209 -9.79 7.60 8.90
N PHE A 210 -9.76 7.48 7.58
CA PHE A 210 -10.42 6.41 6.83
C PHE A 210 -9.84 6.30 5.42
N THR A 211 -10.00 5.15 4.76
CA THR A 211 -9.67 5.00 3.34
C THR A 211 -10.92 5.22 2.49
N SER A 212 -10.76 5.75 1.27
CA SER A 212 -11.90 6.01 0.38
C SER A 212 -11.54 5.82 -1.09
N ASP A 213 -12.55 5.52 -1.93
CA ASP A 213 -12.44 5.55 -3.40
C ASP A 213 -12.78 6.94 -3.99
N ARG A 214 -12.93 7.96 -3.14
CA ARG A 214 -13.13 9.36 -3.53
C ARG A 214 -11.92 9.88 -4.32
N PRO A 215 -12.09 10.50 -5.51
CA PRO A 215 -11.00 11.18 -6.19
C PRO A 215 -10.33 12.24 -5.29
N ARG A 216 -9.04 12.50 -5.51
CA ARG A 216 -8.18 13.31 -4.66
C ARG A 216 -8.81 14.63 -4.17
N LYS A 217 -9.42 15.42 -5.06
CA LYS A 217 -10.16 16.65 -4.67
C LYS A 217 -11.68 16.48 -4.69
N GLY A 218 -12.19 15.29 -4.99
CA GLY A 218 -13.61 14.92 -4.96
C GLY A 218 -14.33 15.16 -6.29
N GLU A 219 -13.58 15.21 -7.38
CA GLU A 219 -14.11 15.44 -8.72
C GLU A 219 -14.92 14.23 -9.20
N ALA A 220 -16.25 14.35 -9.22
CA ALA A 220 -17.14 13.23 -9.56
C ALA A 220 -16.91 12.64 -10.97
N HIS A 221 -16.44 13.43 -11.94
CA HIS A 221 -16.17 12.95 -13.31
C HIS A 221 -14.89 12.12 -13.45
N LEU A 222 -14.03 12.09 -12.41
CA LEU A 222 -12.85 11.22 -12.36
C LEU A 222 -13.16 9.87 -11.69
N TYR A 223 -14.37 9.69 -11.16
CA TYR A 223 -14.77 8.46 -10.50
C TYR A 223 -15.30 7.39 -11.49
N PRO A 224 -14.92 6.11 -11.34
CA PRO A 224 -13.94 5.59 -10.40
C PRO A 224 -12.49 5.82 -10.86
N ASN A 225 -11.57 5.90 -9.89
CA ASN A 225 -10.15 5.76 -10.15
C ASN A 225 -9.81 4.28 -10.35
N LEU A 226 -8.94 3.98 -11.30
CA LEU A 226 -8.50 2.62 -11.62
C LEU A 226 -7.07 2.41 -11.12
N ASP A 227 -6.78 1.22 -10.59
CA ASP A 227 -5.43 0.85 -10.14
C ASP A 227 -4.44 0.66 -11.31
N GLU A 228 -3.16 0.56 -10.98
CA GLU A 228 -2.08 0.49 -11.96
C GLU A 228 -1.88 -0.89 -12.60
N TYR A 229 -2.47 -1.94 -12.02
CA TYR A 229 -2.31 -3.33 -12.43
C TYR A 229 -3.45 -3.78 -13.35
N GLU A 230 -4.66 -3.90 -12.82
CA GLU A 230 -5.78 -4.56 -13.50
C GLU A 230 -6.82 -3.56 -14.02
N SER A 231 -6.49 -2.26 -13.99
CA SER A 231 -7.43 -1.20 -14.34
C SER A 231 -8.77 -1.36 -13.62
N THR A 232 -8.72 -1.80 -12.37
CA THR A 232 -9.87 -2.11 -11.52
C THR A 232 -10.11 -0.96 -10.55
N PRO A 233 -11.37 -0.65 -10.20
CA PRO A 233 -11.62 0.42 -9.24
C PRO A 233 -10.92 0.17 -7.90
N THR A 234 -10.24 1.20 -7.38
CA THR A 234 -9.41 1.13 -6.17
C THR A 234 -9.70 2.25 -5.17
N VAL A 235 -9.29 2.05 -3.92
CA VAL A 235 -9.23 3.14 -2.94
C VAL A 235 -8.08 4.07 -3.33
N THR A 236 -8.28 5.37 -3.22
CA THR A 236 -7.37 6.40 -3.76
C THR A 236 -6.45 6.98 -2.70
N GLY A 237 -6.76 6.75 -1.42
CA GLY A 237 -6.09 7.45 -0.34
C GLY A 237 -6.61 7.14 1.05
N ILE A 238 -5.81 7.59 2.03
CA ILE A 238 -6.23 7.79 3.41
C ILE A 238 -6.68 9.25 3.54
N PHE A 239 -7.84 9.46 4.14
CA PHE A 239 -8.48 10.76 4.34
C PHE A 239 -8.66 11.04 5.83
N ARG A 240 -8.60 12.32 6.20
CA ARG A 240 -8.91 12.85 7.53
C ARG A 240 -10.20 13.65 7.47
N LEU A 241 -11.16 13.30 8.31
CA LEU A 241 -12.40 14.02 8.57
C LEU A 241 -12.31 14.68 9.95
N ASP A 242 -12.47 15.99 9.99
CA ASP A 242 -12.72 16.71 11.23
C ASP A 242 -14.22 16.69 11.55
N PRO A 243 -14.65 16.00 12.63
CA PRO A 243 -16.07 15.88 12.97
C PRO A 243 -16.71 17.22 13.42
N ALA A 244 -15.92 18.20 13.88
CA ALA A 244 -16.43 19.49 14.31
C ALA A 244 -16.79 20.40 13.12
N THR A 245 -16.00 20.34 12.04
CA THR A 245 -16.17 21.20 10.86
C THR A 245 -16.77 20.47 9.66
N GLY A 246 -16.71 19.13 9.63
CA GLY A 246 -17.03 18.33 8.45
C GLY A 246 -15.98 18.39 7.35
N SER A 247 -14.82 19.01 7.60
CA SER A 247 -13.74 19.14 6.61
C SER A 247 -13.09 17.79 6.33
N VAL A 248 -12.95 17.46 5.04
CA VAL A 248 -12.28 16.24 4.58
C VAL A 248 -11.03 16.60 3.78
N THR A 249 -9.89 16.06 4.19
CA THR A 249 -8.59 16.25 3.53
C THR A 249 -7.95 14.90 3.23
N ILE A 250 -7.25 14.78 2.10
CA ILE A 250 -6.48 13.58 1.79
C ILE A 250 -5.12 13.68 2.49
N LEU A 251 -4.74 12.64 3.23
CA LEU A 251 -3.44 12.51 3.88
C LEU A 251 -2.43 11.77 3.01
N ASN A 252 -2.91 10.98 2.05
CA ASN A 252 -2.07 10.16 1.20
C ASN A 252 -2.80 9.88 -0.11
N HIS A 253 -2.16 10.14 -1.27
CA HIS A 253 -2.68 9.79 -2.58
C HIS A 253 -1.96 8.52 -3.06
N VAL A 254 -2.69 7.40 -3.10
CA VAL A 254 -2.16 6.08 -3.45
C VAL A 254 -2.88 5.55 -4.68
N PRO A 255 -2.29 5.70 -5.89
CA PRO A 255 -2.80 5.13 -7.13
C PRO A 255 -3.27 3.67 -7.04
N SER A 256 -2.53 2.83 -6.31
CA SER A 256 -2.83 1.39 -6.14
C SER A 256 -3.45 1.06 -4.78
N GLY A 257 -3.70 2.04 -3.93
CA GLY A 257 -4.43 1.89 -2.67
C GLY A 257 -3.59 1.59 -1.43
N ALA A 258 -4.22 1.86 -0.28
CA ALA A 258 -3.70 1.66 1.07
C ALA A 258 -4.78 0.96 1.91
N PHE A 259 -4.35 0.04 2.78
CA PHE A 259 -5.24 -0.94 3.39
C PHE A 259 -5.04 -1.04 4.90
N SER A 260 -6.18 -1.13 5.59
CA SER A 260 -6.31 -1.39 7.03
C SER A 260 -5.40 -0.57 7.95
N PRO A 261 -5.35 0.78 7.81
CA PRO A 261 -4.52 1.64 8.65
C PRO A 261 -4.78 1.48 10.15
N THR A 262 -3.74 1.69 10.94
CA THR A 262 -3.76 1.77 12.42
C THR A 262 -2.93 2.95 12.89
N ILE A 263 -3.07 3.33 14.16
CA ILE A 263 -2.09 4.21 14.81
C ILE A 263 -1.34 3.40 15.87
N ASP A 264 -0.01 3.41 15.79
CA ASP A 264 0.86 2.76 16.76
C ASP A 264 1.07 3.61 18.02
N SER A 265 1.73 3.03 19.02
CA SER A 265 2.01 3.67 20.30
C SER A 265 2.94 4.88 20.20
N TYR A 266 3.57 5.13 19.05
CA TYR A 266 4.40 6.30 18.78
C TYR A 266 3.63 7.41 18.04
N GLY A 267 2.36 7.16 17.68
CA GLY A 267 1.52 8.11 16.97
C GLY A 267 1.65 8.05 15.45
N ARG A 268 2.35 7.05 14.89
CA ARG A 268 2.45 6.87 13.44
C ARG A 268 1.22 6.14 12.92
N VAL A 269 0.71 6.57 11.78
CA VAL A 269 -0.28 5.81 11.02
C VAL A 269 0.46 4.70 10.27
N ILE A 270 0.21 3.44 10.62
CA ILE A 270 0.81 2.25 9.99
C ILE A 270 -0.22 1.57 9.09
N PHE A 271 0.16 1.26 7.86
CA PHE A 271 -0.74 0.66 6.87
C PHE A 271 0.00 -0.26 5.90
N THR A 272 -0.74 -1.16 5.24
CA THR A 272 -0.22 -1.89 4.08
C THR A 272 -0.51 -1.09 2.84
N ARG A 273 0.48 -0.89 1.98
CA ARG A 273 0.29 -0.23 0.68
C ARG A 273 0.68 -1.19 -0.43
N TRP A 274 -0.06 -1.13 -1.53
CA TRP A 274 0.34 -1.80 -2.75
C TRP A 274 1.32 -0.95 -3.55
N ASP A 275 2.53 -1.47 -3.70
CA ASP A 275 3.60 -0.89 -4.49
C ASP A 275 3.60 -1.55 -5.88
N HIS A 276 3.18 -0.77 -6.88
CA HIS A 276 2.87 -1.27 -8.22
C HIS A 276 3.02 -0.20 -9.33
N LEU A 277 3.94 0.74 -9.14
CA LEU A 277 4.26 1.74 -10.17
C LEU A 277 4.99 1.05 -11.34
N GLN A 278 4.22 0.76 -12.39
CA GLN A 278 4.66 0.15 -13.64
C GLN A 278 3.87 0.72 -14.84
N HIS A 279 4.33 0.45 -16.06
CA HIS A 279 3.59 0.79 -17.27
C HIS A 279 2.25 0.04 -17.34
N ASP A 280 1.28 0.67 -17.98
CA ASP A 280 -0.06 0.11 -18.19
C ASP A 280 -0.01 -1.23 -18.96
N GLN A 281 -0.33 -2.33 -18.27
CA GLN A 281 -0.36 -3.65 -18.88
C GLN A 281 -1.52 -3.85 -19.86
N GLN A 282 -2.65 -3.16 -19.67
CA GLN A 282 -3.76 -3.18 -20.64
C GLN A 282 -3.32 -2.48 -21.93
N GLN A 283 -2.54 -1.40 -21.81
CA GLN A 283 -1.92 -0.76 -22.96
C GLN A 283 -0.96 -1.69 -23.69
N ASP A 284 -0.02 -2.31 -22.98
CA ASP A 284 0.92 -3.26 -23.58
C ASP A 284 0.18 -4.42 -24.25
N GLY A 285 -0.85 -4.95 -23.59
CA GLY A 285 -1.70 -5.99 -24.15
C GLY A 285 -2.38 -5.59 -25.46
N SER A 286 -2.86 -4.35 -25.55
CA SER A 286 -3.44 -3.83 -26.79
C SER A 286 -2.42 -3.58 -27.90
N ILE A 287 -1.22 -3.11 -27.56
CA ILE A 287 -0.17 -2.81 -28.54
C ILE A 287 0.49 -4.11 -29.06
N TYR A 288 0.80 -5.04 -28.16
CA TYR A 288 1.71 -6.15 -28.45
C TYR A 288 1.02 -7.52 -28.53
N LEU A 289 -0.12 -7.70 -27.85
CA LEU A 289 -0.80 -9.01 -27.73
C LEU A 289 -2.16 -9.07 -28.44
N GLY A 290 -2.59 -7.97 -29.07
CA GLY A 290 -3.86 -7.89 -29.79
C GLY A 290 -5.10 -7.86 -28.88
N TYR A 291 -4.95 -7.51 -27.61
CA TYR A 291 -6.08 -7.40 -26.68
C TYR A 291 -6.93 -6.16 -26.96
N THR A 292 -8.25 -6.28 -26.83
CA THR A 292 -9.19 -5.19 -27.13
C THR A 292 -9.57 -4.40 -25.87
N PHE A 293 -8.59 -3.74 -25.25
CA PHE A 293 -8.81 -2.76 -24.18
C PHE A 293 -9.04 -1.33 -24.70
N ASP A 294 -8.58 -1.03 -25.92
CA ASP A 294 -8.70 0.27 -26.60
C ASP A 294 -8.27 1.47 -25.71
N PRO A 295 -7.03 1.48 -25.19
CA PRO A 295 -6.54 2.54 -24.31
C PRO A 295 -6.43 3.90 -25.03
N PHE A 296 -6.79 4.97 -24.35
CA PHE A 296 -6.56 6.35 -24.79
C PHE A 296 -6.36 7.30 -23.60
N ASN A 297 -5.76 8.46 -23.85
CA ASN A 297 -5.57 9.50 -22.83
C ASN A 297 -6.54 10.67 -23.04
N TYR A 298 -6.96 11.27 -21.94
CA TYR A 298 -7.51 12.62 -21.93
C TYR A 298 -6.40 13.66 -21.86
N SER A 299 -6.62 14.85 -22.41
CA SER A 299 -5.66 15.96 -22.37
C SER A 299 -5.34 16.46 -20.97
N SER A 300 -6.27 16.27 -20.01
CA SER A 300 -6.08 16.61 -18.60
C SER A 300 -7.12 15.93 -17.70
N GLU A 301 -7.06 16.22 -16.39
CA GLU A 301 -8.07 15.83 -15.40
C GLU A 301 -9.34 16.71 -15.45
N SER A 302 -9.41 17.71 -16.33
CA SER A 302 -10.59 18.59 -16.41
C SER A 302 -11.84 17.85 -16.88
N ALA A 303 -13.02 18.31 -16.44
CA ALA A 303 -14.30 17.71 -16.81
C ALA A 303 -14.60 17.79 -18.32
N ASN A 304 -14.03 18.79 -19.01
CA ASN A 304 -14.15 19.02 -20.44
C ASN A 304 -12.94 18.53 -21.25
N ALA A 305 -12.04 17.74 -20.65
CA ALA A 305 -10.86 17.23 -21.34
C ALA A 305 -11.27 16.37 -22.54
N THR A 306 -10.58 16.56 -23.66
CA THR A 306 -10.79 15.79 -24.89
C THR A 306 -9.87 14.58 -24.92
N SER A 307 -10.26 13.54 -25.65
CA SER A 307 -9.33 12.45 -25.97
C SER A 307 -8.20 12.99 -26.84
N VAL A 308 -6.96 12.58 -26.54
CA VAL A 308 -5.75 12.85 -27.35
C VAL A 308 -5.23 11.57 -28.00
N GLY A 309 -6.05 10.51 -28.04
CA GLY A 309 -5.64 9.20 -28.51
C GLY A 309 -4.71 8.49 -27.53
N LEU A 310 -4.07 7.41 -28.00
CA LEU A 310 -3.14 6.64 -27.19
C LEU A 310 -1.81 7.40 -27.03
N VAL A 311 -1.43 7.68 -25.78
CA VAL A 311 -0.10 8.17 -25.40
C VAL A 311 0.59 7.06 -24.63
N ARG A 312 1.81 6.68 -25.02
CA ARG A 312 2.56 5.62 -24.33
C ARG A 312 3.10 6.12 -22.99
N ASP A 313 3.04 5.27 -21.98
CA ASP A 313 3.72 5.52 -20.70
C ASP A 313 5.23 5.71 -20.92
N THR A 314 5.81 6.68 -20.22
CA THR A 314 7.24 7.03 -20.32
C THR A 314 8.00 6.76 -19.03
N PHE A 315 7.29 6.39 -17.96
CA PHE A 315 7.82 6.17 -16.63
C PHE A 315 7.02 5.08 -15.90
N PRO A 316 7.68 4.17 -15.14
CA PRO A 316 9.13 3.99 -15.02
C PRO A 316 9.70 3.23 -16.25
N GLU A 317 10.47 2.16 -16.07
CA GLU A 317 10.87 1.29 -17.17
C GLU A 317 9.69 0.51 -17.77
N ARG A 318 9.84 0.05 -19.02
CA ARG A 318 8.84 -0.77 -19.69
C ARG A 318 8.74 -2.16 -19.07
N ARG A 319 7.61 -2.83 -19.32
CA ARG A 319 7.38 -4.23 -18.96
C ARG A 319 8.00 -5.24 -19.94
N GLN A 320 8.87 -4.76 -20.82
CA GLN A 320 9.64 -5.53 -21.79
C GLN A 320 11.04 -4.94 -21.85
N ASP A 321 12.02 -5.77 -22.22
CA ASP A 321 13.39 -5.32 -22.39
C ASP A 321 13.48 -4.22 -23.47
N THR A 322 14.36 -3.26 -23.24
CA THR A 322 14.56 -2.11 -24.13
C THR A 322 16.03 -1.76 -24.28
N ASP A 323 16.39 -1.14 -25.39
CA ASP A 323 17.73 -0.58 -25.60
C ASP A 323 17.77 0.91 -25.27
N THR A 324 18.84 1.33 -24.60
CA THR A 324 19.16 2.73 -24.31
C THR A 324 20.60 3.03 -24.73
N PRO A 325 21.03 4.31 -24.78
CA PRO A 325 22.45 4.66 -24.93
C PRO A 325 23.38 4.01 -23.89
N TYR A 326 22.85 3.61 -22.73
CA TYR A 326 23.58 2.91 -21.68
C TYR A 326 23.54 1.38 -21.81
N GLY A 327 22.95 0.83 -22.86
CA GLY A 327 22.77 -0.61 -23.09
C GLY A 327 21.36 -1.10 -22.80
N ARG A 328 21.20 -2.41 -22.68
CA ARG A 328 19.91 -3.06 -22.45
C ARG A 328 19.39 -2.78 -21.05
N VAL A 329 18.15 -2.32 -20.98
CA VAL A 329 17.37 -2.12 -19.76
C VAL A 329 16.39 -3.26 -19.61
N GLY A 330 16.39 -3.89 -18.43
CA GLY A 330 15.51 -5.02 -18.11
C GLY A 330 14.06 -4.63 -17.93
N ALA A 331 13.18 -5.55 -18.30
CA ALA A 331 11.76 -5.44 -18.03
C ALA A 331 11.49 -5.20 -16.53
N HIS A 332 10.61 -4.25 -16.25
CA HIS A 332 10.23 -3.90 -14.88
C HIS A 332 8.77 -4.29 -14.60
N THR A 333 8.61 -5.30 -13.75
CA THR A 333 7.32 -5.82 -13.29
C THR A 333 7.47 -6.29 -11.87
N TYR A 334 6.52 -5.96 -10.99
CA TYR A 334 6.55 -6.39 -9.60
C TYR A 334 5.21 -6.16 -8.91
N ASN A 335 4.93 -6.93 -7.86
CA ASN A 335 3.71 -6.80 -7.07
C ASN A 335 4.00 -6.96 -5.57
N LEU A 336 4.21 -5.85 -4.86
CA LEU A 336 4.60 -5.90 -3.44
C LEU A 336 3.61 -5.15 -2.54
N PHE A 337 3.09 -5.84 -1.53
CA PHE A 337 2.31 -5.24 -0.45
C PHE A 337 3.21 -4.99 0.76
N ALA A 338 3.72 -3.77 0.88
CA ALA A 338 4.72 -3.40 1.88
C ALA A 338 4.10 -2.69 3.10
N PRO A 339 4.75 -2.75 4.28
CA PRO A 339 4.41 -1.93 5.42
C PRO A 339 4.85 -0.47 5.21
N TRP A 340 3.94 0.48 5.42
CA TRP A 340 4.17 1.92 5.32
C TRP A 340 3.81 2.65 6.60
N GLN A 341 4.36 3.85 6.76
CA GLN A 341 4.07 4.76 7.85
C GLN A 341 3.86 6.20 7.35
N MET A 342 3.15 6.99 8.13
CA MET A 342 3.13 8.46 8.05
C MET A 342 2.74 9.06 9.40
N ASN A 343 2.90 10.37 9.57
CA ASN A 343 2.33 11.12 10.69
C ASN A 343 0.80 11.24 10.56
N GLN A 344 0.12 11.55 11.66
CA GLN A 344 -1.34 11.69 11.66
C GLN A 344 -1.86 12.89 10.84
N ASP A 345 -0.99 13.85 10.52
CA ASP A 345 -1.26 14.95 9.57
C ASP A 345 -0.90 14.61 8.11
N GLY A 346 -0.43 13.39 7.84
CA GLY A 346 -0.05 12.91 6.51
C GLY A 346 1.38 13.26 6.08
N THR A 347 2.15 13.97 6.91
CA THR A 347 3.59 14.23 6.66
C THR A 347 4.43 12.99 6.95
N ASP A 348 5.70 12.99 6.54
CA ASP A 348 6.63 11.87 6.76
C ASP A 348 6.08 10.53 6.26
N GLU A 349 5.41 10.52 5.10
CA GLU A 349 5.12 9.27 4.40
C GLU A 349 6.42 8.59 3.94
N LEU A 350 6.59 7.32 4.30
CA LEU A 350 7.61 6.40 3.79
C LEU A 350 7.26 4.93 4.14
N THR A 351 8.01 3.97 3.62
CA THR A 351 7.95 2.58 4.13
C THR A 351 8.28 2.53 5.63
N LEU A 352 7.76 1.56 6.38
CA LEU A 352 7.99 1.46 7.82
C LEU A 352 9.49 1.50 8.14
N ASN A 353 9.92 2.52 8.91
CA ASN A 353 11.34 2.78 9.22
C ASN A 353 12.27 2.86 7.99
N HIS A 354 11.77 3.27 6.83
CA HIS A 354 12.55 3.32 5.59
C HIS A 354 13.06 1.95 5.10
N ILE A 355 12.39 0.85 5.47
CA ILE A 355 12.74 -0.47 4.96
C ILE A 355 12.50 -0.55 3.45
N GLY A 356 13.54 -0.92 2.70
CA GLY A 356 13.52 -1.00 1.26
C GLY A 356 13.24 -2.41 0.75
N ARG A 357 13.14 -2.54 -0.57
CA ARG A 357 12.96 -3.85 -1.22
C ARG A 357 14.16 -4.77 -0.99
N GLN A 358 15.38 -4.23 -0.93
CA GLN A 358 16.56 -5.05 -0.68
C GLN A 358 16.55 -5.72 0.71
N GLU A 359 15.99 -5.06 1.74
CA GLU A 359 15.83 -5.68 3.06
C GLU A 359 14.60 -6.59 3.14
N LEU A 360 13.52 -6.31 2.40
CA LEU A 360 12.27 -7.09 2.42
C LEU A 360 12.35 -8.38 1.58
N VAL A 361 12.84 -8.26 0.36
CA VAL A 361 12.90 -9.35 -0.61
C VAL A 361 14.15 -10.17 -0.39
N GLY A 362 15.31 -9.57 -0.13
CA GLY A 362 16.51 -10.40 0.03
C GLY A 362 16.96 -11.06 -1.29
N ASP A 363 17.69 -12.17 -1.16
CA ASP A 363 18.48 -12.79 -2.24
C ASP A 363 17.74 -13.95 -2.92
N TYR A 364 16.77 -13.63 -3.78
CA TYR A 364 15.97 -14.65 -4.47
C TYR A 364 15.67 -14.31 -5.94
N GLY A 365 16.58 -13.59 -6.63
CA GLY A 365 16.43 -13.30 -8.08
C GLY A 365 15.21 -12.47 -8.48
N TYR A 366 14.45 -11.93 -7.52
CA TYR A 366 13.24 -11.12 -7.75
C TYR A 366 13.49 -9.61 -7.66
N LEU A 367 14.75 -9.19 -7.60
CA LEU A 367 15.17 -7.79 -7.70
C LEU A 367 16.15 -7.64 -8.87
N PRO A 368 15.65 -7.67 -10.12
CA PRO A 368 16.51 -7.62 -11.29
C PRO A 368 17.26 -6.30 -11.39
N ARG A 369 18.49 -6.36 -11.88
CA ARG A 369 19.26 -5.17 -12.25
C ARG A 369 18.60 -4.43 -13.39
N ALA A 370 18.62 -3.10 -13.32
CA ALA A 370 17.99 -2.21 -14.29
C ALA A 370 18.72 -2.25 -15.63
N PHE A 371 20.05 -2.24 -15.63
CA PHE A 371 20.87 -2.35 -16.84
C PHE A 371 21.54 -3.72 -16.89
N MET A 372 21.19 -4.51 -17.89
CA MET A 372 21.66 -5.91 -18.02
C MET A 372 23.12 -6.02 -18.41
N ASP A 373 23.64 -5.00 -19.10
CA ASP A 373 25.01 -5.00 -19.64
C ASP A 373 26.01 -4.29 -18.69
N ASP A 374 25.57 -3.89 -17.49
CA ASP A 374 26.46 -3.39 -16.43
C ASP A 374 26.72 -4.47 -15.38
N ASP A 375 27.91 -5.04 -15.42
CA ASP A 375 28.38 -6.08 -14.49
C ASP A 375 28.64 -5.57 -13.08
N ALA A 376 28.61 -4.25 -12.86
CA ALA A 376 28.65 -3.68 -11.52
C ALA A 376 27.29 -3.79 -10.80
N LEU A 377 26.18 -3.89 -11.55
CA LEU A 377 24.86 -4.11 -11.00
C LEU A 377 24.62 -5.59 -10.72
N SER A 378 23.72 -5.89 -9.79
CA SER A 378 23.44 -7.26 -9.36
C SER A 378 21.95 -7.52 -9.21
N ASP A 379 21.52 -8.71 -9.64
CA ASP A 379 20.18 -9.26 -9.37
C ASP A 379 20.03 -9.76 -7.92
N ASN A 380 21.15 -9.81 -7.20
CA ASN A 380 21.26 -10.28 -5.82
C ASN A 380 21.51 -9.10 -4.89
N VAL A 381 21.13 -9.27 -3.63
CA VAL A 381 21.40 -8.28 -2.57
C VAL A 381 22.46 -8.80 -1.61
N ASN A 382 23.32 -7.92 -1.12
CA ASN A 382 24.32 -8.31 -0.14
C ASN A 382 23.69 -8.40 1.26
N GLN A 383 23.29 -9.62 1.64
CA GLN A 383 22.65 -9.90 2.93
C GLN A 383 23.52 -9.58 4.16
N SER A 384 24.84 -9.41 4.01
CA SER A 384 25.70 -8.96 5.12
C SER A 384 25.44 -7.50 5.53
N ASN A 385 24.75 -6.72 4.70
CA ASN A 385 24.44 -5.32 4.99
C ASN A 385 23.28 -5.12 5.97
N PHE A 386 22.41 -6.11 6.16
CA PHE A 386 21.20 -5.99 6.96
C PHE A 386 20.93 -7.27 7.77
N ALA A 387 20.01 -7.20 8.74
CA ALA A 387 19.72 -8.26 9.70
C ALA A 387 18.57 -9.18 9.25
N ASN A 388 17.58 -8.67 8.50
CA ASN A 388 16.45 -9.48 8.05
C ASN A 388 16.90 -10.68 7.20
N ARG A 389 16.34 -11.85 7.46
CA ARG A 389 16.58 -13.09 6.70
C ARG A 389 15.30 -13.70 6.14
N LYS A 390 14.15 -13.11 6.42
CA LYS A 390 12.88 -13.58 5.90
C LYS A 390 12.62 -12.93 4.54
N HIS A 391 12.52 -13.77 3.51
CA HIS A 391 12.14 -13.38 2.16
C HIS A 391 10.64 -13.08 2.08
N ILE A 392 10.31 -11.84 1.70
CA ILE A 392 8.96 -11.42 1.31
C ILE A 392 8.90 -11.39 -0.22
N ARG A 393 8.02 -12.21 -0.80
CA ARG A 393 7.90 -12.35 -2.25
C ARG A 393 7.27 -11.12 -2.91
N MET A 394 7.59 -10.94 -4.20
CA MET A 394 7.09 -9.88 -5.08
C MET A 394 5.78 -10.25 -5.82
N ASP A 395 5.04 -11.24 -5.31
CA ASP A 395 3.68 -11.65 -5.72
C ASP A 395 2.74 -11.71 -4.50
N GLY A 396 2.94 -10.77 -3.57
CA GLY A 396 2.29 -10.76 -2.26
C GLY A 396 2.87 -9.72 -1.31
N GLY A 397 2.77 -9.98 0.00
CA GLY A 397 3.34 -9.11 1.01
C GLY A 397 2.72 -9.30 2.39
N ILE A 398 2.76 -8.23 3.20
CA ILE A 398 2.33 -8.28 4.59
C ILE A 398 1.05 -7.48 4.80
N PHE A 399 0.01 -8.16 5.29
CA PHE A 399 -1.33 -7.62 5.50
C PHE A 399 -1.68 -7.56 6.98
N HIS A 400 -2.74 -6.80 7.32
CA HIS A 400 -3.36 -6.79 8.66
C HIS A 400 -2.41 -6.42 9.80
N ILE A 401 -1.50 -5.47 9.57
CA ILE A 401 -0.44 -5.13 10.52
C ILE A 401 -1.04 -4.49 11.79
N ARG A 402 -0.63 -4.99 12.95
CA ARG A 402 -0.99 -4.48 14.29
C ARG A 402 0.24 -4.44 15.20
N GLU A 403 0.42 -3.36 15.95
CA GLU A 403 1.44 -3.30 17.00
C GLU A 403 1.04 -4.15 18.21
N ASN A 404 2.01 -4.81 18.84
CA ASN A 404 1.84 -5.48 20.12
C ASN A 404 1.76 -4.46 21.28
N PRO A 405 0.62 -4.33 21.98
CA PRO A 405 0.46 -3.34 23.04
C PRO A 405 1.36 -3.57 24.26
N VAL A 406 1.87 -4.80 24.47
CA VAL A 406 2.81 -5.11 25.57
C VAL A 406 4.28 -5.11 25.15
N ALA A 407 4.56 -4.88 23.87
CA ALA A 407 5.92 -4.79 23.32
C ALA A 407 5.97 -3.74 22.20
N ARG A 408 5.99 -2.46 22.59
CA ARG A 408 5.99 -1.31 21.68
C ARG A 408 7.11 -1.43 20.63
N GLY A 409 6.78 -1.12 19.37
CA GLY A 409 7.70 -1.27 18.24
C GLY A 409 7.85 -2.70 17.73
N THR A 410 7.09 -3.66 18.26
CA THR A 410 6.93 -5.00 17.68
C THR A 410 5.55 -5.10 17.05
N TYR A 411 5.50 -5.54 15.80
CA TYR A 411 4.26 -5.66 15.02
C TYR A 411 4.03 -7.09 14.59
N TYR A 412 2.76 -7.45 14.38
CA TYR A 412 2.34 -8.70 13.77
C TYR A 412 1.52 -8.43 12.52
N GLY A 413 1.67 -9.28 11.52
CA GLY A 413 0.91 -9.23 10.28
C GLY A 413 0.79 -10.62 9.65
N ILE A 414 0.09 -10.70 8.52
CA ILE A 414 -0.06 -11.93 7.74
C ILE A 414 0.78 -11.82 6.48
N TYR A 415 1.73 -12.75 6.30
CA TYR A 415 2.51 -12.83 5.07
C TYR A 415 1.80 -13.73 4.06
N ALA A 416 1.14 -13.15 3.06
CA ALA A 416 0.31 -13.89 2.10
C ALA A 416 0.61 -13.51 0.64
N ARG A 417 0.25 -14.39 -0.30
CA ARG A 417 0.19 -14.06 -1.73
C ARG A 417 -1.02 -13.18 -2.02
N GLU A 418 -0.95 -12.43 -3.12
CA GLU A 418 -1.93 -11.41 -3.47
C GLU A 418 -3.30 -11.95 -3.91
N PHE A 419 -3.36 -13.13 -4.53
CA PHE A 419 -4.58 -13.68 -5.15
C PHE A 419 -5.01 -15.02 -4.58
N GLY A 420 -6.33 -15.19 -4.43
CA GLY A 420 -6.96 -16.48 -4.10
C GLY A 420 -6.78 -16.91 -2.64
N GLU A 421 -5.97 -16.21 -1.86
CA GLU A 421 -5.64 -16.59 -0.49
C GLU A 421 -6.55 -15.94 0.57
N GLY A 422 -7.43 -15.02 0.17
CA GLY A 422 -8.27 -14.25 1.10
C GLY A 422 -7.41 -13.48 2.11
N THR A 423 -6.20 -13.09 1.70
CA THR A 423 -5.11 -12.58 2.56
C THR A 423 -4.98 -13.34 3.90
N THR A 424 -5.10 -14.67 3.82
CA THR A 424 -4.88 -15.63 4.91
C THR A 424 -3.57 -16.39 4.67
N ASN A 425 -2.75 -16.58 5.71
CA ASN A 425 -1.53 -17.38 5.66
C ASN A 425 -0.91 -17.46 7.08
N GLN A 426 0.42 -17.53 7.20
CA GLN A 426 1.18 -17.48 8.44
C GLN A 426 1.24 -16.07 9.03
N ILE A 427 1.34 -16.02 10.36
CA ILE A 427 1.61 -14.80 11.11
C ILE A 427 3.12 -14.55 11.08
N VAL A 428 3.53 -13.33 10.74
CA VAL A 428 4.90 -12.85 10.87
C VAL A 428 4.98 -11.76 11.93
N ARG A 429 6.14 -11.66 12.57
CA ARG A 429 6.51 -10.60 13.50
C ARG A 429 7.54 -9.68 12.87
N ILE A 430 7.38 -8.37 13.06
CA ILE A 430 8.25 -7.31 12.52
C ILE A 430 8.75 -6.46 13.69
N THR A 431 10.05 -6.18 13.75
CA THR A 431 10.59 -5.11 14.61
C THR A 431 10.57 -3.79 13.83
N GLY A 432 9.94 -2.76 14.36
CA GLY A 432 9.76 -1.49 13.65
C GLY A 432 9.65 -0.27 14.58
N ALA A 433 10.31 -0.28 15.75
CA ALA A 433 10.38 0.89 16.61
C ALA A 433 11.00 2.08 15.86
N PRO A 434 10.55 3.34 16.02
CA PRO A 434 11.08 4.49 15.26
C PRO A 434 12.59 4.73 15.41
N THR A 435 13.21 4.23 16.49
CA THR A 435 14.64 4.33 16.75
C THR A 435 15.47 3.28 16.03
N LEU A 436 14.83 2.31 15.36
CA LEU A 436 15.49 1.19 14.70
C LEU A 436 15.76 1.52 13.24
N ASN A 437 17.01 1.35 12.81
CA ASN A 437 17.38 1.50 11.42
C ASN A 437 16.81 0.35 10.56
N ALA A 438 16.49 0.60 9.28
CA ALA A 438 15.99 -0.43 8.37
C ALA A 438 16.90 -1.66 8.28
N GLU A 439 18.23 -1.48 8.26
CA GLU A 439 19.20 -2.59 8.24
C GLU A 439 19.13 -3.47 9.49
N GLN A 440 18.57 -2.97 10.59
CA GLN A 440 18.44 -3.69 11.86
C GLN A 440 17.06 -4.32 12.05
N MET A 441 16.11 -4.03 11.16
CA MET A 441 14.79 -4.63 11.22
C MET A 441 14.85 -6.13 10.95
N LEU A 442 13.99 -6.86 11.65
CA LEU A 442 13.80 -8.29 11.51
C LEU A 442 12.35 -8.57 11.15
N ILE A 443 12.15 -9.45 10.18
CA ILE A 443 10.89 -10.14 9.96
C ILE A 443 11.13 -11.61 10.29
N THR A 444 10.31 -12.16 11.17
CA THR A 444 10.43 -13.57 11.61
C THR A 444 9.07 -14.22 11.62
N ASP A 445 9.01 -15.51 11.29
CA ASP A 445 7.78 -16.29 11.45
C ASP A 445 7.35 -16.32 12.92
N ALA A 446 6.08 -15.99 13.16
CA ALA A 446 5.45 -16.03 14.48
C ALA A 446 4.46 -17.18 14.61
N SER A 447 4.02 -17.78 13.50
CA SER A 447 3.36 -19.09 13.44
C SER A 447 4.18 -20.04 12.57
N PRO A 448 3.97 -21.37 12.62
CA PRO A 448 4.62 -22.30 11.70
C PRO A 448 4.46 -21.84 10.24
N ALA A 449 5.58 -21.77 9.54
CA ALA A 449 5.61 -21.42 8.13
C ALA A 449 5.28 -22.62 7.24
N ALA A 450 4.81 -22.33 6.03
CA ALA A 450 4.59 -23.35 5.02
C ALA A 450 5.93 -23.95 4.55
N GLY A 451 6.03 -25.28 4.50
CA GLY A 451 7.15 -25.97 3.84
C GLY A 451 6.95 -26.13 2.32
N SER A 452 5.74 -25.87 1.82
CA SER A 452 5.32 -25.89 0.41
C SER A 452 4.19 -24.85 0.20
N ASN A 453 3.38 -24.92 -0.86
CA ASN A 453 2.29 -23.95 -1.11
C ASN A 453 1.15 -23.98 -0.06
N GLY A 454 1.08 -25.02 0.78
CA GLY A 454 0.04 -25.18 1.81
C GLY A 454 0.56 -25.00 3.23
N LEU A 455 -0.35 -24.65 4.16
CA LEU A 455 -0.07 -24.58 5.60
C LEU A 455 -0.79 -25.73 6.33
N PRO A 456 -0.15 -26.89 6.56
CA PRO A 456 -0.79 -28.03 7.22
C PRO A 456 -1.35 -27.74 8.62
N GLY A 457 -0.80 -26.71 9.30
CA GLY A 457 -1.29 -26.23 10.60
C GLY A 457 -2.46 -25.24 10.51
N GLY A 458 -3.03 -25.04 9.32
CA GLY A 458 -4.08 -24.06 9.03
C GLY A 458 -3.55 -22.65 8.79
N ARG A 459 -4.47 -21.73 8.47
CA ARG A 459 -4.18 -20.37 8.01
C ARG A 459 -4.80 -19.34 8.93
N PHE A 460 -4.08 -18.23 9.13
CA PHE A 460 -4.48 -17.13 10.00
C PHE A 460 -4.82 -15.88 9.19
N ARG A 461 -5.66 -15.03 9.77
CA ARG A 461 -6.02 -13.70 9.29
C ARG A 461 -6.27 -12.77 10.49
N ASN A 462 -6.08 -11.47 10.30
CA ASN A 462 -6.38 -10.43 11.29
C ASN A 462 -5.80 -10.72 12.69
N PRO A 463 -4.46 -10.86 12.83
CA PRO A 463 -3.85 -11.08 14.13
C PRO A 463 -4.08 -9.86 15.03
N LEU A 464 -4.56 -10.11 16.25
CA LEU A 464 -4.87 -9.13 17.28
C LEU A 464 -4.08 -9.48 18.54
N PRO A 465 -2.89 -8.88 18.74
CA PRO A 465 -2.22 -8.94 20.04
C PRO A 465 -3.02 -8.14 21.07
N LEU A 466 -3.29 -8.75 22.23
CA LEU A 466 -4.12 -8.18 23.30
C LEU A 466 -3.27 -7.49 24.37
N THR A 467 -3.89 -6.58 25.12
CA THR A 467 -3.26 -5.93 26.29
C THR A 467 -2.87 -6.91 27.40
N SER A 468 -3.44 -8.12 27.41
CA SER A 468 -3.04 -9.20 28.32
C SER A 468 -1.72 -9.89 27.94
N GLY A 469 -1.21 -9.64 26.73
CA GLY A 469 -0.10 -10.38 26.11
C GLY A 469 -0.53 -11.61 25.31
N ASP A 470 -1.81 -11.97 25.34
CA ASP A 470 -2.37 -13.06 24.53
C ASP A 470 -2.57 -12.62 23.05
N MET A 471 -2.88 -13.58 22.18
CA MET A 471 -3.12 -13.34 20.75
C MET A 471 -4.47 -13.93 20.33
N VAL A 472 -5.25 -13.16 19.57
CA VAL A 472 -6.47 -13.62 18.89
C VAL A 472 -6.28 -13.49 17.38
N ALA A 473 -6.79 -14.43 16.60
CA ALA A 473 -6.82 -14.30 15.14
C ALA A 473 -8.06 -15.01 14.57
N SER A 474 -8.47 -14.59 13.37
CA SER A 474 -9.32 -15.41 12.52
C SER A 474 -8.50 -16.57 11.97
N TYR A 475 -9.04 -17.79 12.02
CA TYR A 475 -8.32 -19.01 11.66
C TYR A 475 -9.22 -19.95 10.85
N THR A 476 -8.64 -20.63 9.87
CA THR A 476 -9.21 -21.81 9.22
C THR A 476 -8.23 -22.97 9.31
N ALA A 477 -8.75 -24.19 9.50
CA ALA A 477 -7.92 -25.40 9.53
C ALA A 477 -7.48 -25.89 8.14
N ASP A 478 -8.02 -25.31 7.07
CA ASP A 478 -7.65 -25.68 5.71
C ASP A 478 -6.20 -25.27 5.42
N ALA A 479 -5.47 -26.12 4.71
CA ALA A 479 -4.12 -25.80 4.27
C ALA A 479 -4.08 -24.75 3.15
N GLU A 480 -5.15 -24.70 2.34
CA GLU A 480 -5.36 -23.76 1.25
C GLU A 480 -6.68 -23.02 1.46
N PHE A 481 -6.73 -21.74 1.07
CA PHE A 481 -7.95 -20.96 1.20
C PHE A 481 -8.89 -21.23 0.02
N GLY A 482 -10.19 -21.39 0.29
CA GLY A 482 -11.17 -21.65 -0.76
C GLY A 482 -12.62 -21.47 -0.32
N ALA A 483 -13.54 -21.86 -1.20
CA ALA A 483 -14.98 -21.70 -0.98
C ALA A 483 -15.51 -22.41 0.28
N SER A 484 -14.88 -23.53 0.65
CA SER A 484 -15.22 -24.31 1.84
C SER A 484 -14.60 -23.75 3.12
N SER A 485 -13.74 -22.73 3.03
CA SER A 485 -13.01 -22.26 4.20
C SER A 485 -13.92 -21.64 5.25
N ARG A 486 -13.54 -21.90 6.51
CA ARG A 486 -14.28 -21.46 7.70
C ARG A 486 -13.35 -20.63 8.57
N LEU A 487 -13.46 -19.31 8.42
CA LEU A 487 -12.73 -18.38 9.28
C LEU A 487 -13.49 -18.17 10.58
N ARG A 488 -12.93 -18.65 11.69
CA ARG A 488 -13.48 -18.54 13.04
C ARG A 488 -12.50 -17.78 13.92
N LEU A 489 -12.97 -17.09 14.95
CA LEU A 489 -12.08 -16.43 15.90
C LEU A 489 -11.52 -17.43 16.91
N HIS A 490 -10.20 -17.49 17.01
CA HIS A 490 -9.50 -18.31 17.98
C HIS A 490 -8.62 -17.45 18.87
N GLN A 491 -8.60 -17.77 20.16
CA GLN A 491 -7.45 -17.42 21.00
C GLN A 491 -6.33 -18.39 20.68
N LEU A 492 -5.17 -17.86 20.32
CA LEU A 492 -4.03 -18.68 19.89
C LEU A 492 -3.25 -19.21 21.11
N ASN A 493 -2.68 -20.40 20.93
CA ASN A 493 -1.72 -20.98 21.85
C ASN A 493 -0.31 -20.83 21.30
N THR A 494 0.71 -21.05 22.12
CA THR A 494 2.10 -21.19 21.67
C THR A 494 2.53 -22.66 21.71
N ASN A 495 3.16 -23.15 20.65
CA ASN A 495 3.76 -24.48 20.63
C ASN A 495 5.12 -24.50 21.38
N ALA A 496 5.78 -25.66 21.41
CA ALA A 496 7.06 -25.85 22.10
C ALA A 496 8.19 -24.94 21.58
N SER A 497 8.10 -24.45 20.34
CA SER A 497 9.05 -23.52 19.73
C SER A 497 8.67 -22.05 19.95
N GLY A 498 7.62 -21.78 20.74
CA GLY A 498 7.12 -20.42 20.98
C GLY A 498 6.35 -19.81 19.81
N MET A 499 5.99 -20.59 18.79
CA MET A 499 5.19 -20.11 17.66
C MET A 499 3.69 -20.23 17.95
N PHE A 500 2.91 -19.26 17.47
CA PHE A 500 1.46 -19.27 17.54
C PHE A 500 0.87 -20.41 16.71
N VAL A 501 -0.06 -21.13 17.32
CA VAL A 501 -0.89 -22.16 16.70
C VAL A 501 -2.35 -21.94 17.10
N ALA A 502 -3.29 -22.49 16.33
CA ALA A 502 -4.70 -22.40 16.68
C ALA A 502 -4.96 -22.96 18.09
N GLY A 503 -5.62 -22.15 18.93
CA GLY A 503 -6.12 -22.58 20.22
C GLY A 503 -7.64 -22.68 20.22
N THR A 504 -8.26 -22.28 21.33
CA THR A 504 -9.70 -22.42 21.53
C THR A 504 -10.49 -21.42 20.67
N ALA A 505 -11.52 -21.91 19.97
CA ALA A 505 -12.47 -21.05 19.29
C ALA A 505 -13.24 -20.20 20.31
N LEU A 506 -13.39 -18.91 20.03
CA LEU A 506 -14.03 -17.96 20.93
C LEU A 506 -15.55 -18.03 20.87
N THR A 507 -16.11 -18.50 19.77
CA THR A 507 -17.55 -18.61 19.56
C THR A 507 -17.92 -20.08 19.31
N PRO A 508 -19.18 -20.48 19.53
CA PRO A 508 -19.67 -21.78 19.08
C PRO A 508 -19.84 -21.84 17.55
N GLY A 509 -20.00 -20.68 16.91
CA GLY A 509 -20.21 -20.52 15.48
C GLY A 509 -21.48 -19.77 15.20
N ILE A 510 -21.34 -18.62 14.54
CA ILE A 510 -22.47 -17.76 14.24
C ILE A 510 -23.04 -18.18 12.90
N ARG A 511 -24.31 -18.60 12.90
CA ARG A 511 -24.98 -19.14 11.71
C ARG A 511 -26.06 -18.19 11.24
N LYS A 512 -26.28 -18.14 9.93
CA LYS A 512 -27.35 -17.35 9.32
C LYS A 512 -27.87 -18.06 8.07
N THR A 513 -29.15 -17.86 7.80
CA THR A 513 -29.79 -18.23 6.53
C THR A 513 -30.18 -16.95 5.82
N VAL A 514 -29.62 -16.74 4.63
CA VAL A 514 -29.89 -15.56 3.79
C VAL A 514 -30.08 -15.98 2.34
N SER A 515 -30.88 -15.22 1.60
CA SER A 515 -31.00 -15.35 0.15
C SER A 515 -30.97 -13.99 -0.54
N TRP A 516 -30.61 -13.91 -1.81
CA TRP A 516 -30.53 -12.62 -2.51
C TRP A 516 -30.78 -12.75 -4.01
N TRP A 517 -31.31 -11.69 -4.60
CA TRP A 517 -31.54 -11.61 -6.03
C TRP A 517 -30.24 -11.44 -6.82
N THR A 518 -30.17 -12.17 -7.93
CA THR A 518 -29.15 -12.04 -8.99
C THR A 518 -29.87 -11.85 -10.34
N ASP A 519 -29.22 -12.20 -11.45
CA ASP A 519 -29.83 -12.35 -12.78
C ASP A 519 -30.48 -13.73 -12.99
N GLU A 520 -30.29 -14.67 -12.06
CA GLU A 520 -30.88 -16.01 -12.09
C GLU A 520 -32.39 -15.97 -11.82
N ALA A 521 -33.10 -17.03 -12.23
CA ALA A 521 -34.56 -17.11 -12.10
C ALA A 521 -35.04 -17.18 -10.65
N THR A 522 -34.20 -17.72 -9.76
CA THR A 522 -34.46 -17.85 -8.32
C THR A 522 -33.37 -17.12 -7.54
N PRO A 523 -33.67 -16.55 -6.35
CA PRO A 523 -32.64 -16.02 -5.48
C PRO A 523 -31.59 -17.09 -5.15
N ARG A 524 -30.33 -16.67 -5.05
CA ARG A 524 -29.29 -17.53 -4.47
C ARG A 524 -29.47 -17.59 -2.97
N GLU A 525 -29.08 -18.70 -2.36
CA GLU A 525 -29.22 -18.92 -0.92
C GLU A 525 -27.89 -19.33 -0.29
N TYR A 526 -27.70 -18.93 0.96
CA TYR A 526 -26.66 -19.39 1.85
C TYR A 526 -27.26 -19.72 3.22
N SER A 527 -26.97 -20.92 3.74
CA SER A 527 -27.32 -21.35 5.08
C SER A 527 -26.12 -22.02 5.73
N GLY A 528 -25.50 -21.36 6.72
CA GLY A 528 -24.25 -21.85 7.29
C GLY A 528 -23.58 -20.90 8.28
N GLU A 529 -22.35 -21.23 8.66
CA GLU A 529 -21.50 -20.41 9.52
C GLU A 529 -20.92 -19.21 8.79
N LEU A 530 -21.12 -18.03 9.36
CA LEU A 530 -20.47 -16.81 8.90
C LEU A 530 -18.97 -16.85 9.20
N TRP A 531 -18.17 -16.21 8.35
CA TRP A 531 -16.79 -15.88 8.68
C TRP A 531 -16.76 -14.87 9.82
N GLU A 532 -15.86 -15.02 10.77
CA GLU A 532 -15.64 -14.11 11.89
C GLU A 532 -14.28 -13.42 11.70
N LEU A 533 -14.29 -12.09 11.54
CA LEU A 533 -13.19 -11.31 10.97
C LEU A 533 -12.91 -10.05 11.78
N GLU A 534 -11.72 -9.48 11.53
CA GLU A 534 -11.32 -8.13 11.98
C GLU A 534 -11.60 -7.88 13.48
N PRO A 535 -11.14 -8.76 14.40
CA PRO A 535 -11.34 -8.56 15.82
C PRO A 535 -10.58 -7.34 16.33
N VAL A 536 -11.16 -6.65 17.31
CA VAL A 536 -10.54 -5.58 18.10
C VAL A 536 -10.90 -5.71 19.57
N GLU A 537 -9.93 -5.39 20.43
CA GLU A 537 -10.10 -5.43 21.88
C GLU A 537 -10.82 -4.17 22.37
N VAL A 538 -11.89 -4.35 23.14
CA VAL A 538 -12.66 -3.25 23.75
C VAL A 538 -12.02 -2.91 25.09
N VAL A 539 -11.10 -1.96 25.07
CA VAL A 539 -10.36 -1.52 26.25
C VAL A 539 -10.00 -0.05 26.14
N ALA A 540 -10.05 0.66 27.27
CA ALA A 540 -9.59 2.04 27.35
C ALA A 540 -8.05 2.08 27.23
N ARG A 541 -7.55 3.00 26.41
CA ARG A 541 -6.12 3.19 26.12
C ARG A 541 -5.82 4.68 26.09
N THR A 542 -4.60 5.04 26.46
CA THR A 542 -4.15 6.43 26.32
C THR A 542 -4.00 6.74 24.82
N PRO A 543 -4.57 7.84 24.29
CA PRO A 543 -4.29 8.27 22.93
C PRO A 543 -2.77 8.43 22.75
N PRO A 544 -2.19 7.90 21.66
CA PRO A 544 -0.79 8.11 21.36
C PRO A 544 -0.51 9.59 21.09
N PRO A 545 0.78 10.01 21.03
CA PRO A 545 1.11 11.38 20.69
C PRO A 545 0.53 11.76 19.32
N ALA A 546 0.00 12.98 19.20
CA ALA A 546 -0.23 13.56 17.88
C ALA A 546 1.14 13.88 17.26
N THR A 547 1.41 13.32 16.09
CA THR A 547 2.64 13.61 15.33
C THR A 547 2.33 14.56 14.19
N SER A 548 3.28 15.44 13.87
CA SER A 548 3.16 16.47 12.85
C SER A 548 4.48 16.68 12.11
N HIS A 549 4.47 17.57 11.11
CA HIS A 549 5.63 18.09 10.40
C HIS A 549 6.96 17.98 11.19
N PRO A 550 7.95 17.24 10.67
CA PRO A 550 9.23 17.13 11.33
C PRO A 550 9.96 18.48 11.31
N ALA A 551 10.83 18.66 12.29
CA ALA A 551 11.76 19.78 12.27
C ALA A 551 12.71 19.65 11.07
N ILE A 552 13.00 20.76 10.39
CA ILE A 552 13.99 20.77 9.30
C ILE A 552 15.35 20.36 9.86
N PRO A 553 16.06 19.39 9.25
CA PRO A 553 17.39 18.98 9.71
C PRO A 553 18.41 20.13 9.67
N SER A 554 19.52 19.97 10.39
CA SER A 554 20.49 21.07 10.59
C SER A 554 21.11 21.64 9.31
N PRO A 555 21.49 20.86 8.27
CA PRO A 555 22.09 21.43 7.07
C PRO A 555 21.13 22.35 6.32
N GLU A 556 19.89 21.93 6.15
CA GLU A 556 18.86 22.71 5.45
C GLU A 556 18.44 23.94 6.26
N ARG A 557 18.34 23.80 7.59
CA ARG A 557 18.06 24.93 8.49
C ARG A 557 19.16 26.00 8.44
N ALA A 558 20.42 25.57 8.34
CA ALA A 558 21.55 26.49 8.19
C ALA A 558 21.44 27.28 6.86
N VAL A 559 21.06 26.61 5.75
CA VAL A 559 20.81 27.31 4.47
C VAL A 559 19.69 28.34 4.60
N LEU A 560 18.58 28.01 5.25
CA LEU A 560 17.49 28.99 5.47
C LEU A 560 17.98 30.19 6.28
N SER A 561 18.77 29.95 7.34
CA SER A 561 19.34 31.01 8.17
C SER A 561 20.30 31.90 7.37
N ASP A 562 21.23 31.31 6.62
CA ASP A 562 22.23 32.03 5.82
C ASP A 562 21.57 32.89 4.73
N GLU A 563 20.49 32.39 4.12
CA GLU A 563 19.73 33.12 3.11
C GLU A 563 18.67 34.06 3.73
N GLY A 564 18.59 34.15 5.07
CA GLY A 564 17.64 34.99 5.79
C GLY A 564 16.17 34.66 5.46
N VAL A 565 15.85 33.38 5.30
CA VAL A 565 14.50 32.86 5.07
C VAL A 565 13.86 32.51 6.41
N ASN A 566 12.71 33.10 6.71
CA ASN A 566 11.89 32.70 7.85
C ASN A 566 11.14 31.40 7.52
N GLU A 567 11.40 30.34 8.28
CA GLU A 567 10.77 29.01 8.06
C GLU A 567 9.24 29.07 8.11
N ALA A 568 8.66 29.79 9.07
CA ALA A 568 7.20 29.88 9.19
C ALA A 568 6.58 30.60 7.98
N ALA A 569 7.22 31.67 7.49
CA ALA A 569 6.78 32.35 6.28
C ALA A 569 6.86 31.45 5.04
N LEU A 570 7.92 30.67 4.90
CA LEU A 570 8.07 29.69 3.82
C LEU A 570 6.98 28.62 3.88
N ARG A 571 6.75 28.00 5.05
CA ARG A 571 5.70 26.99 5.24
C ARG A 571 4.31 27.55 4.98
N ASN A 572 4.01 28.77 5.43
CA ASN A 572 2.74 29.44 5.17
C ASN A 572 2.54 29.71 3.66
N TRP A 573 3.60 30.11 2.96
CA TRP A 573 3.56 30.29 1.52
C TRP A 573 3.32 28.97 0.80
N LEU A 574 4.04 27.90 1.17
CA LEU A 574 3.84 26.55 0.64
C LEU A 574 2.40 26.08 0.83
N GLN A 575 1.85 26.22 2.04
CA GLN A 575 0.46 25.88 2.36
C GLN A 575 -0.54 26.64 1.51
N SER A 576 -0.36 27.96 1.38
CA SER A 576 -1.26 28.83 0.61
C SER A 576 -1.24 28.54 -0.89
N ASN A 577 -0.18 27.90 -1.39
CA ASN A 577 -0.03 27.53 -2.79
C ASN A 577 -0.27 26.03 -3.05
N ASP A 578 -0.67 25.24 -2.05
CA ASP A 578 -0.82 23.77 -2.14
C ASP A 578 0.49 23.08 -2.59
N LEU A 579 1.62 23.55 -2.06
CA LEU A 579 2.96 23.07 -2.38
C LEU A 579 3.65 22.46 -1.15
N ALA A 580 4.60 21.58 -1.42
CA ALA A 580 5.64 21.12 -0.51
C ALA A 580 7.02 21.44 -1.08
N LEU A 581 8.07 21.22 -0.30
CA LEU A 581 9.47 21.35 -0.72
C LEU A 581 10.19 20.03 -0.48
N ILE A 582 10.84 19.49 -1.51
CA ILE A 582 11.77 18.37 -1.38
C ILE A 582 13.21 18.86 -1.57
N VAL A 583 14.13 18.32 -0.77
CA VAL A 583 15.56 18.60 -0.82
C VAL A 583 16.32 17.28 -0.77
N THR A 584 17.28 17.10 -1.68
CA THR A 584 18.24 15.99 -1.62
C THR A 584 19.63 16.57 -1.46
N ARG A 585 20.40 16.08 -0.48
CA ARG A 585 21.74 16.63 -0.19
C ARG A 585 22.77 16.24 -1.24
N ASN A 586 22.75 14.99 -1.70
CA ASN A 586 23.64 14.53 -2.76
C ASN A 586 23.04 13.36 -3.55
N GLN A 587 22.63 13.62 -4.78
CA GLN A 587 22.07 12.64 -5.72
C GLN A 587 23.06 11.55 -6.14
N THR A 588 24.37 11.80 -6.03
CA THR A 588 25.38 10.76 -6.30
C THR A 588 25.51 9.77 -5.15
N SER A 589 25.00 10.06 -3.95
CA SER A 589 25.09 9.18 -2.79
C SER A 589 23.88 8.23 -2.75
N ARG A 590 24.14 6.92 -2.67
CA ARG A 590 23.11 5.88 -2.66
C ARG A 590 23.42 4.84 -1.60
N ASP A 591 22.38 4.25 -1.01
CA ASP A 591 22.54 3.17 -0.04
C ASP A 591 23.44 2.04 -0.59
N ARG A 592 24.36 1.52 0.24
CA ARG A 592 25.30 0.49 -0.21
C ARG A 592 24.65 -0.83 -0.64
N GLY A 593 23.45 -1.11 -0.12
CA GLY A 593 22.63 -2.27 -0.44
C GLY A 593 21.88 -2.14 -1.76
N ASP A 594 21.81 -0.94 -2.33
CA ASP A 594 21.12 -0.66 -3.58
C ASP A 594 22.02 -0.93 -4.78
N THR A 595 22.01 -2.18 -5.23
CA THR A 595 22.90 -2.68 -6.28
C THR A 595 22.18 -3.01 -7.58
N GLN A 596 20.86 -2.80 -7.63
CA GLN A 596 20.02 -3.11 -8.79
C GLN A 596 19.93 -1.93 -9.77
N GLN A 597 20.26 -0.72 -9.34
CA GLN A 597 20.30 0.45 -10.22
C GLN A 597 21.68 1.11 -10.16
N PRO A 598 22.04 1.95 -11.15
CA PRO A 598 23.31 2.66 -11.17
C PRO A 598 23.67 3.36 -9.84
N PHE A 599 24.77 2.94 -9.21
CA PHE A 599 25.29 3.55 -7.98
C PHE A 599 26.65 4.24 -8.18
N ASN A 600 27.26 4.09 -9.35
CA ASN A 600 28.45 4.82 -9.75
C ASN A 600 28.03 6.07 -10.52
N LEU A 601 27.91 7.19 -9.81
CA LEU A 601 27.26 8.40 -10.32
C LEU A 601 28.21 9.59 -10.25
N GLN A 602 28.13 10.46 -11.24
CA GLN A 602 28.81 11.76 -11.23
C GLN A 602 27.91 12.87 -11.76
N VAL A 603 28.06 14.06 -11.20
CA VAL A 603 27.57 15.29 -11.83
C VAL A 603 28.69 15.80 -12.74
N PRO A 604 28.47 16.02 -14.05
CA PRO A 604 29.51 16.56 -14.92
C PRO A 604 30.11 17.87 -14.38
N GLY A 605 31.42 17.87 -14.10
CA GLY A 605 32.14 18.99 -13.49
C GLY A 605 31.87 19.22 -12.00
N GLY A 606 31.22 18.28 -11.31
CA GLY A 606 30.85 18.35 -9.91
C GLY A 606 31.29 17.12 -9.10
N VAL A 607 30.50 16.77 -8.09
CA VAL A 607 30.76 15.61 -7.22
C VAL A 607 30.61 14.29 -7.97
N ARG A 608 31.36 13.29 -7.50
CA ARG A 608 31.35 11.91 -7.99
C ARG A 608 31.41 10.95 -6.81
N LYS A 609 30.60 9.89 -6.84
CA LYS A 609 30.62 8.80 -5.87
C LYS A 609 30.56 7.46 -6.61
N THR A 610 31.50 6.58 -6.28
CA THR A 610 31.66 5.30 -6.97
C THR A 610 32.11 4.19 -6.02
N ARG A 611 31.80 2.95 -6.38
CA ARG A 611 32.30 1.71 -5.79
C ARG A 611 32.89 0.84 -6.91
N GLY A 612 34.16 0.45 -6.76
CA GLY A 612 34.86 -0.35 -7.75
C GLY A 612 35.10 0.37 -9.08
N SER A 613 35.34 -0.40 -10.14
CA SER A 613 35.68 0.09 -11.49
C SER A 613 34.54 -0.02 -12.51
N GLY A 614 33.30 -0.21 -12.05
CA GLY A 614 32.12 -0.28 -12.91
C GLY A 614 31.88 1.00 -13.70
N ARG A 615 30.93 0.95 -14.64
CA ARG A 615 30.53 2.12 -15.42
C ARG A 615 30.14 3.28 -14.50
N VAL A 616 30.50 4.50 -14.89
CA VAL A 616 30.08 5.73 -14.21
C VAL A 616 29.05 6.42 -15.08
N TYR A 617 27.92 6.78 -14.48
CA TYR A 617 26.80 7.43 -15.15
C TYR A 617 26.77 8.91 -14.81
N ASP A 618 26.52 9.74 -15.83
CA ASP A 618 26.30 11.17 -15.63
C ASP A 618 24.86 11.41 -15.19
N ILE A 619 24.69 12.28 -14.19
CA ILE A 619 23.38 12.80 -13.78
C ILE A 619 23.43 14.32 -13.79
N ALA A 620 22.43 14.95 -14.41
CA ALA A 620 22.36 16.40 -14.58
C ALA A 620 21.03 17.00 -14.15
N HIS A 621 19.94 16.25 -14.30
CA HIS A 621 18.60 16.74 -13.94
C HIS A 621 17.86 15.72 -13.08
N TYR A 622 17.08 16.25 -12.16
CA TYR A 622 16.17 15.48 -11.32
C TYR A 622 14.75 15.76 -11.79
N GLN A 623 14.21 14.80 -12.55
CA GLN A 623 12.88 14.88 -13.13
C GLN A 623 11.86 14.32 -12.15
N ILE A 624 10.83 15.12 -11.86
CA ILE A 624 9.74 14.74 -10.98
C ILE A 624 8.51 14.50 -11.85
N VAL A 625 7.83 13.39 -11.59
CA VAL A 625 6.56 13.04 -12.23
C VAL A 625 5.45 13.03 -11.19
N GLN A 626 4.23 13.30 -11.65
CA GLN A 626 3.01 13.30 -10.86
C GLN A 626 1.98 12.34 -11.46
N ALA A 627 1.18 11.71 -10.60
CA ALA A 627 0.10 10.84 -11.02
C ALA A 627 -1.10 11.66 -11.54
N ASN A 628 -1.34 11.62 -12.85
CA ASN A 628 -2.48 12.28 -13.50
C ASN A 628 -3.53 11.24 -13.95
N LEU A 629 -4.79 11.41 -13.55
CA LEU A 629 -5.91 10.55 -13.93
C LEU A 629 -6.38 10.84 -15.37
N VAL A 630 -5.59 10.37 -16.33
CA VAL A 630 -5.81 10.67 -17.76
C VAL A 630 -6.02 9.45 -18.64
N ARG A 631 -5.56 8.25 -18.25
CA ARG A 631 -5.75 7.04 -19.07
C ARG A 631 -7.16 6.49 -18.89
N ALA A 632 -7.82 6.23 -20.00
CA ALA A 632 -9.10 5.56 -20.08
C ALA A 632 -9.04 4.46 -21.14
N TYR A 633 -10.12 3.70 -21.26
CA TYR A 633 -10.21 2.49 -22.06
C TYR A 633 -11.54 2.45 -22.83
N GLY A 634 -11.68 1.51 -23.75
CA GLY A 634 -12.90 1.27 -24.50
C GLY A 634 -14.12 0.92 -23.64
N ASN A 635 -15.26 0.66 -24.30
CA ASN A 635 -16.62 0.68 -23.74
C ASN A 635 -16.93 -0.19 -22.50
N ASN A 636 -15.99 -1.02 -22.04
CA ASN A 636 -16.21 -1.98 -20.95
C ASN A 636 -15.46 -1.65 -19.65
N ILE A 637 -14.53 -0.69 -19.65
CA ILE A 637 -13.81 -0.26 -18.43
C ILE A 637 -14.12 1.20 -18.18
N ARG A 638 -14.88 1.46 -17.11
CA ARG A 638 -15.27 2.81 -16.70
C ARG A 638 -14.27 3.35 -15.69
N GLY A 639 -13.88 4.60 -15.84
CA GLY A 639 -12.99 5.29 -14.90
C GLY A 639 -11.73 5.81 -15.58
N ARG A 640 -10.79 6.30 -14.77
CA ARG A 640 -9.48 6.72 -15.27
C ARG A 640 -8.35 6.11 -14.41
N ARG A 641 -7.32 5.62 -15.08
CA ARG A 641 -6.06 5.17 -14.48
C ARG A 641 -5.08 6.35 -14.37
N PRO A 642 -4.34 6.47 -13.26
CA PRO A 642 -3.24 7.42 -13.15
C PRO A 642 -2.11 7.05 -14.11
N VAL A 643 -1.53 8.07 -14.75
CA VAL A 643 -0.33 7.96 -15.58
C VAL A 643 0.69 8.94 -15.05
N ALA A 644 1.95 8.51 -14.97
CA ALA A 644 3.05 9.40 -14.67
C ALA A 644 3.19 10.47 -15.76
N GLN A 645 3.08 11.73 -15.36
CA GLN A 645 3.29 12.89 -16.23
C GLN A 645 4.33 13.80 -15.59
N PRO A 646 5.14 14.53 -16.37
CA PRO A 646 6.01 15.57 -15.82
C PRO A 646 5.27 16.47 -14.82
N MET A 647 5.96 16.81 -13.73
CA MET A 647 5.45 17.74 -12.74
C MET A 647 5.18 19.11 -13.39
N ASP A 648 4.04 19.69 -13.05
CA ASP A 648 3.64 21.02 -13.49
C ASP A 648 3.59 21.98 -12.28
N VAL A 649 4.75 22.60 -11.99
CA VAL A 649 4.91 23.60 -10.91
C VAL A 649 5.74 24.77 -11.44
N ALA A 650 5.04 25.84 -11.83
CA ALA A 650 5.63 27.04 -12.40
C ALA A 650 6.49 27.85 -11.40
N GLN A 651 6.40 27.56 -10.10
CA GLN A 651 7.15 28.24 -9.04
C GLN A 651 8.61 27.81 -8.95
N ASN A 652 9.00 26.72 -9.62
CA ASN A 652 10.40 26.34 -9.71
C ASN A 652 11.17 27.20 -10.73
N PRO A 653 12.48 27.43 -10.53
CA PRO A 653 13.34 28.00 -11.55
C PRO A 653 13.27 27.20 -12.86
N ALA A 654 13.30 27.90 -14.00
CA ALA A 654 13.32 27.23 -15.31
C ALA A 654 14.59 26.39 -15.49
N ASN A 655 14.44 25.17 -16.01
CA ASN A 655 15.53 24.25 -16.34
C ASN A 655 15.52 23.93 -17.83
N ALA A 656 15.78 24.93 -18.67
CA ALA A 656 15.61 24.83 -20.13
C ALA A 656 16.47 23.76 -20.82
N ALA A 657 17.54 23.29 -20.18
CA ALA A 657 18.41 22.23 -20.70
C ALA A 657 17.95 20.82 -20.28
N GLY A 658 17.05 20.71 -19.28
CA GLY A 658 16.52 19.44 -18.82
C GLY A 658 15.13 19.14 -19.37
N PRO A 659 14.63 17.92 -19.16
CA PRO A 659 13.28 17.55 -19.57
C PRO A 659 12.22 18.26 -18.75
N ASP A 660 10.98 18.26 -19.24
CA ASP A 660 9.83 18.82 -18.51
C ASP A 660 9.71 18.23 -17.10
N GLY A 661 9.27 19.06 -16.15
CA GLY A 661 9.10 18.66 -14.75
C GLY A 661 10.41 18.41 -13.99
N SER A 662 11.56 18.86 -14.51
CA SER A 662 12.86 18.66 -13.87
C SER A 662 13.47 19.92 -13.26
N VAL A 663 14.31 19.71 -12.25
CA VAL A 663 15.24 20.71 -11.71
C VAL A 663 16.69 20.28 -11.97
N ARG A 664 17.61 21.24 -12.01
CA ARG A 664 19.04 20.95 -12.16
C ARG A 664 19.62 20.30 -10.90
N ILE A 665 20.49 19.32 -11.09
CA ILE A 665 21.36 18.80 -10.03
C ILE A 665 22.56 19.74 -9.91
N ALA A 666 22.76 20.31 -8.73
CA ALA A 666 23.85 21.25 -8.47
C ALA A 666 25.22 20.53 -8.46
N ALA A 667 26.31 21.30 -8.54
CA ALA A 667 27.67 20.75 -8.59
C ALA A 667 28.06 19.95 -7.34
N ASP A 668 27.45 20.26 -6.18
CA ASP A 668 27.60 19.49 -4.93
C ASP A 668 26.72 18.22 -4.89
N GLY A 669 26.00 17.93 -5.97
CA GLY A 669 25.06 16.83 -6.10
C GLY A 669 23.67 17.12 -5.55
N SER A 670 23.42 18.29 -4.97
CA SER A 670 22.14 18.58 -4.34
C SER A 670 21.03 18.93 -5.32
N THR A 671 19.78 18.72 -4.90
CA THR A 671 18.58 19.20 -5.60
C THR A 671 17.61 19.81 -4.59
N ALA A 672 16.83 20.80 -5.02
CA ALA A 672 15.68 21.29 -4.28
C ALA A 672 14.57 21.65 -5.27
N ALA A 673 13.32 21.30 -4.94
CA ALA A 673 12.17 21.59 -5.79
C ALA A 673 10.92 21.85 -4.96
N PHE A 674 10.15 22.86 -5.35
CA PHE A 674 8.74 22.95 -4.96
C PHE A 674 7.95 21.89 -5.73
N VAL A 675 7.08 21.18 -5.04
CA VAL A 675 6.30 20.07 -5.60
C VAL A 675 4.83 20.18 -5.21
N PRO A 676 3.88 19.64 -6.02
CA PRO A 676 2.48 19.74 -5.67
C PRO A 676 2.20 18.88 -4.44
N ALA A 677 1.52 19.45 -3.45
CA ALA A 677 1.10 18.72 -2.29
C ALA A 677 -0.15 17.86 -2.56
N ARG A 678 -0.39 16.90 -1.67
CA ARG A 678 -1.55 16.02 -1.66
C ARG A 678 -1.73 15.30 -3.00
N ARG A 679 -0.63 15.01 -3.69
CA ARG A 679 -0.55 14.31 -4.96
C ARG A 679 0.61 13.33 -4.91
N ALA A 680 0.36 12.11 -5.37
CA ALA A 680 1.39 11.10 -5.61
C ALA A 680 2.45 11.61 -6.60
N LEU A 681 3.69 11.57 -6.15
CA LEU A 681 4.88 11.95 -6.88
C LEU A 681 5.86 10.79 -6.98
N SER A 682 6.63 10.76 -8.05
CA SER A 682 7.79 9.91 -8.19
C SER A 682 8.86 10.68 -8.96
N TRP A 683 10.05 10.12 -9.13
CA TRP A 683 11.16 10.86 -9.71
C TRP A 683 12.23 9.96 -10.32
N GLN A 684 13.07 10.57 -11.14
CA GLN A 684 14.27 9.97 -11.70
C GLN A 684 15.39 10.99 -11.86
N THR A 685 16.63 10.52 -11.76
CA THR A 685 17.78 11.27 -12.25
C THR A 685 18.00 10.93 -13.71
N VAL A 686 18.15 11.95 -14.54
CA VAL A 686 18.47 11.83 -15.96
C VAL A 686 19.84 12.45 -16.25
N ASP A 687 20.47 11.97 -17.30
CA ASP A 687 21.74 12.49 -17.81
C ASP A 687 21.55 13.86 -18.52
N PRO A 688 22.62 14.51 -19.03
CA PRO A 688 22.52 15.78 -19.75
C PRO A 688 21.68 15.75 -21.03
N SER A 689 21.41 14.57 -21.60
CA SER A 689 20.57 14.39 -22.79
C SER A 689 19.11 14.07 -22.45
N GLY A 690 18.80 13.87 -21.17
CA GLY A 690 17.47 13.49 -20.68
C GLY A 690 17.23 11.98 -20.61
N GLU A 691 18.25 11.15 -20.84
CA GLU A 691 18.14 9.70 -20.70
C GLU A 691 18.10 9.31 -19.21
N PRO A 692 17.14 8.47 -18.76
CA PRO A 692 17.03 8.18 -17.33
C PRO A 692 18.01 7.11 -16.83
N VAL A 693 18.61 7.41 -15.67
CA VAL A 693 19.70 6.65 -15.06
C VAL A 693 19.25 5.90 -13.81
N VAL A 694 18.60 6.59 -12.86
CA VAL A 694 18.07 6.00 -11.61
C VAL A 694 16.63 6.45 -11.45
N ARG A 695 15.74 5.52 -11.09
CA ARG A 695 14.30 5.76 -10.96
C ARG A 695 13.84 5.38 -9.56
N GLU A 696 13.11 6.28 -8.92
CA GLU A 696 12.28 5.93 -7.78
C GLU A 696 11.06 5.17 -8.32
N ARG A 697 10.82 3.96 -7.81
CA ARG A 697 9.76 3.11 -8.36
C ARG A 697 8.57 3.01 -7.44
N VAL A 698 8.42 3.97 -6.53
CA VAL A 698 7.26 4.10 -5.65
C VAL A 698 6.66 5.50 -5.78
N TRP A 699 5.39 5.60 -5.42
CA TRP A 699 4.70 6.88 -5.31
C TRP A 699 4.87 7.43 -3.88
N VAL A 700 5.12 8.72 -3.72
CA VAL A 700 5.17 9.38 -2.40
C VAL A 700 4.27 10.62 -2.43
N THR A 701 3.50 10.85 -1.36
CA THR A 701 2.70 12.08 -1.20
C THR A 701 3.33 12.97 -0.15
N LEU A 702 3.36 14.28 -0.42
CA LEU A 702 3.75 15.30 0.55
C LEU A 702 2.57 16.18 0.93
N GLN A 703 2.58 16.76 2.13
CA GLN A 703 1.55 17.68 2.60
C GLN A 703 1.87 19.15 2.32
N PRO A 704 0.86 20.03 2.26
CA PRO A 704 1.10 21.45 2.08
C PRO A 704 1.93 22.01 3.24
N GLY A 705 3.03 22.70 2.94
CA GLY A 705 3.96 23.20 3.96
C GLY A 705 4.99 22.20 4.44
N GLU A 706 4.96 20.95 3.94
CA GLU A 706 5.99 19.96 4.23
C GLU A 706 7.32 20.36 3.58
N ILE A 707 8.40 20.22 4.34
CA ILE A 707 9.77 20.39 3.87
C ILE A 707 10.47 19.06 4.15
N ARG A 708 10.59 18.23 3.11
CA ARG A 708 11.18 16.89 3.20
C ARG A 708 12.62 16.92 2.75
N THR A 709 13.50 16.29 3.53
CA THR A 709 14.92 16.19 3.22
C THR A 709 15.34 14.73 3.10
N CYS A 710 16.02 14.41 2.00
CA CYS A 710 16.66 13.14 1.74
C CYS A 710 18.18 13.29 1.73
N ALA A 711 18.89 12.30 2.27
CA ALA A 711 20.35 12.25 2.21
C ALA A 711 20.86 12.08 0.77
N GLY A 712 20.22 11.17 0.04
CA GLY A 712 20.52 10.80 -1.35
C GLY A 712 19.28 10.23 -2.02
N CYS A 713 19.42 9.78 -3.27
CA CYS A 713 18.30 9.41 -4.13
C CYS A 713 17.57 8.11 -3.71
N HIS A 714 18.11 7.38 -2.73
CA HIS A 714 17.50 6.22 -2.09
C HIS A 714 18.03 6.16 -0.65
N GLY A 715 17.37 6.88 0.27
CA GLY A 715 17.89 7.29 1.59
C GLY A 715 18.85 6.30 2.24
N GLU A 716 20.05 6.76 2.57
CA GLU A 716 21.08 5.89 3.14
C GLU A 716 20.64 5.39 4.51
N ASN A 717 20.67 4.06 4.69
CA ASN A 717 20.38 3.47 5.98
C ASN A 717 21.51 3.74 6.95
N SER A 718 22.71 3.19 6.70
CA SER A 718 23.87 3.45 7.56
C SER A 718 25.14 3.88 6.82
N ARG A 719 25.33 3.48 5.56
CA ARG A 719 26.44 3.89 4.70
C ARG A 719 26.02 3.96 3.25
N ASN A 720 26.64 4.87 2.52
CA ASN A 720 26.53 4.92 1.07
C ASN A 720 27.38 3.85 0.38
N GLN A 721 27.28 3.77 -0.94
CA GLN A 721 28.02 2.84 -1.78
C GLN A 721 29.56 2.97 -1.67
N ALA A 722 30.07 4.15 -1.32
CA ALA A 722 31.49 4.40 -1.10
C ALA A 722 31.95 4.06 0.34
N GLY A 723 31.06 3.56 1.20
CA GLY A 723 31.34 3.22 2.59
C GLY A 723 31.36 4.43 3.53
N GLU A 724 30.88 5.59 3.07
CA GLU A 724 30.87 6.83 3.84
C GLU A 724 29.55 6.99 4.60
N ALA A 725 29.55 7.89 5.58
CA ALA A 725 28.34 8.27 6.29
C ALA A 725 27.47 9.23 5.46
N THR A 726 26.23 9.40 5.93
CA THR A 726 25.22 10.28 5.35
C THR A 726 25.76 11.68 5.04
N PRO A 727 25.53 12.22 3.83
CA PRO A 727 25.88 13.59 3.48
C PRO A 727 25.33 14.61 4.46
N THR A 728 26.19 15.56 4.82
CA THR A 728 25.91 16.68 5.74
C THR A 728 26.19 18.05 5.11
N ASN A 729 26.45 18.10 3.79
CA ASN A 729 26.63 19.36 3.08
C ASN A 729 25.37 20.22 3.19
N GLN A 730 25.57 21.53 3.26
CA GLN A 730 24.51 22.51 3.08
C GLN A 730 24.13 22.52 1.59
N PRO A 731 22.90 22.13 1.21
CA PRO A 731 22.55 21.93 -0.20
C PRO A 731 22.61 23.22 -1.03
N GLN A 732 23.51 23.28 -2.02
CA GLN A 732 23.62 24.42 -2.92
C GLN A 732 22.32 24.68 -3.70
N ALA A 733 21.62 23.63 -4.14
CA ALA A 733 20.35 23.77 -4.85
C ALA A 733 19.25 24.39 -3.98
N LEU A 734 19.22 24.08 -2.67
CA LEU A 734 18.28 24.72 -1.74
C LEU A 734 18.60 26.22 -1.62
N ARG A 735 19.88 26.56 -1.51
CA ARG A 735 20.33 27.96 -1.45
C ARG A 735 19.85 28.76 -2.66
N GLU A 736 20.04 28.21 -3.85
CA GLU A 736 19.60 28.80 -5.11
C GLU A 736 18.07 28.93 -5.17
N LEU A 737 17.33 27.89 -4.79
CA LEU A 737 15.87 27.92 -4.75
C LEU A 737 15.34 28.96 -3.76
N MET A 738 15.96 29.11 -2.59
CA MET A 738 15.57 30.10 -1.59
C MET A 738 15.84 31.54 -2.07
N ARG A 739 16.95 31.79 -2.76
CA ARG A 739 17.21 33.09 -3.40
C ARG A 739 16.16 33.40 -4.46
N HIS A 740 15.84 32.43 -5.32
CA HIS A 740 14.78 32.56 -6.30
C HIS A 740 13.43 32.86 -5.64
N TRP A 741 13.07 32.10 -4.60
CA TRP A 741 11.82 32.30 -3.87
C TRP A 741 11.74 33.70 -3.24
N LYS A 742 12.82 34.19 -2.63
CA LYS A 742 12.85 35.55 -2.07
C LYS A 742 12.68 36.64 -3.13
N GLN A 743 13.34 36.49 -4.27
CA GLN A 743 13.29 37.46 -5.37
C GLN A 743 11.91 37.52 -6.02
N THR A 744 11.26 36.36 -6.18
CA THR A 744 9.98 36.25 -6.88
C THR A 744 8.77 36.42 -5.95
N TYR A 745 8.84 35.87 -4.74
CA TYR A 745 7.68 35.67 -3.85
C TYR A 745 7.89 36.19 -2.42
N GLY A 746 9.14 36.23 -1.92
CA GLY A 746 9.46 36.58 -0.53
C GLY A 746 9.44 38.08 -0.22
N GLY A 747 8.88 38.91 -1.10
CA GLY A 747 8.59 40.31 -0.81
C GLY A 747 7.34 40.41 0.07
N GLU A 748 7.48 41.03 1.24
CA GLU A 748 6.34 41.53 2.02
C GLU A 748 5.31 42.20 1.10
N ALA A 749 4.03 41.94 1.36
CA ALA A 749 2.97 42.81 0.89
C ALA A 749 3.28 44.27 1.31
N GLY A 750 3.75 45.09 0.36
CA GLY A 750 3.86 46.55 0.55
C GLY A 750 5.26 47.15 0.42
N ARG A 751 5.77 47.29 -0.82
CA ARG A 751 6.32 48.54 -1.39
C ARG A 751 6.99 48.24 -2.72
N ARG A 752 6.27 48.45 -3.82
CA ARG A 752 6.93 48.98 -5.02
C ARG A 752 7.53 50.32 -4.59
N ARG A 753 8.85 50.41 -4.44
CA ARG A 753 9.52 51.71 -4.56
C ARG A 753 9.35 52.14 -6.01
N ASN A 754 8.29 52.89 -6.29
CA ASN A 754 8.29 53.81 -7.41
C ASN A 754 9.45 54.77 -7.17
N GLY A 755 10.49 54.72 -7.99
CA GLY A 755 11.54 55.74 -7.99
C GLY A 755 12.95 55.20 -8.16
N SER A 756 13.24 54.63 -9.32
CA SER A 756 14.57 54.74 -9.93
C SER A 756 14.42 54.47 -11.42
N ALA A 757 14.16 55.54 -12.17
CA ALA A 757 14.31 55.55 -13.61
C ALA A 757 15.79 55.30 -13.98
N PRO A 758 16.10 54.69 -15.13
CA PRO A 758 17.47 54.57 -15.61
C PRO A 758 18.02 55.97 -15.91
N LEU A 759 19.16 56.31 -15.31
CA LEU A 759 19.94 57.47 -15.73
C LEU A 759 20.54 57.15 -17.11
N LEU A 760 20.01 57.77 -18.15
CA LEU A 760 20.69 57.89 -19.44
C LEU A 760 21.97 58.74 -19.27
N PRO A 761 23.07 58.42 -19.97
CA PRO A 761 24.27 59.24 -19.94
C PRO A 761 24.01 60.57 -20.67
N PRO A 762 24.54 61.71 -20.19
CA PRO A 762 24.44 62.97 -20.89
C PRO A 762 25.30 62.94 -22.16
N ASN A 763 24.71 63.38 -23.26
CA ASN A 763 25.42 63.70 -24.49
C ASN A 763 26.56 64.69 -24.20
N GLY A 764 27.77 64.30 -24.59
CA GLY A 764 28.95 65.13 -24.76
C GLY A 764 29.76 64.55 -25.91
#